data_AF-A0A093INJ4-F1
#
_entry.id   AF-A0A093INJ4-F1
#
_cell.length_a   1.000
_cell.length_b   1.000
_cell.length_c   1.000
_cell.angle_alpha   90.00
_cell.angle_beta   90.00
_cell.angle_gamma   90.00
#
_symmetry.space_group_name_H-M   'P 1'
#
loop_
_entity.id
_entity.type
_entity.pdbx_description
1 polymer ?
#
loop_
_entity_poly.entity_id
_entity_poly.type
_entity_poly.pdbx_seq_one_letter_code
_entity_poly.pdbx_strand_id
1 'polypeptide(L)'
;LTFQNGSSSLHFTIDEERLAGYCQACGILTSSSDDASQQATPYSQIHNCMRSGNYQDLVKIFLEDNLTLGLPVQFRQSVLRELFQKAQQGNDALEEVCFKVCVCNTVCDVLQGRTIDIQFCQLFLKPDKEKIDFLLEVSSRSIDLENASEALKRKMAAFLKNLCLGLEDLQLVFMISSHELFIKLLKDDERKLLIDQMRKRSPRINLCTKPVTSFYDIPASASVNIGQLEHQLILSVDPWRIRQILIELHGMTSERQFWTVSNKWEVPNVYGNVILGIKDNLTRDLVYILMAKGLHCCAIKDFVHAKQLFAACLELVTEFSPKLRQVMLNEMLLLDIYTHEAGAGASGERPPSDLISRVRGYLEMRVPDIPLRQVIAEECVAFLLNWRENEYLTMQVPLPLVQTNPYVKLGQLLAATCKELPGPKESRRTAKDLWEVVVQICSVSNQHKRGNDGRVSLIKHRESTLGIMYRSELLSFIKKLREPLVLTTILSLFVKLHNVREDIVNDIAAEHISIWPSSIPNLQSVDFEAVAVTVKELVSYALTINANNHFWLIIQADIYFATNQYSAALHYYLQAGAVCSDFFTKMVPPDVYTDQVIKRMIKCCSLLNCHTQVAILCQFLREVDYKTAFKALQEQNSHDAMDSYYEYIWDVTILEYLTYLHHKRGETDKRQIAIKAIGQTELNASNPEEVLQLAAQRRKKKFLQAMAKLYF
;
A
#
# COMPACT_ATOMS: atom_id res chain seq x y z
N LEU A 1 -14.49 -23.65 70.41
CA LEU A 1 -14.64 -24.95 71.09
C LEU A 1 -13.27 -25.37 71.60
N THR A 2 -13.07 -25.25 72.91
CA THR A 2 -11.85 -25.65 73.62
C THR A 2 -11.75 -27.17 73.66
N PHE A 3 -10.67 -27.75 73.13
CA PHE A 3 -10.31 -29.15 73.36
C PHE A 3 -9.08 -29.22 74.27
N GLN A 4 -9.27 -29.83 75.44
CA GLN A 4 -8.21 -30.19 76.39
C GLN A 4 -7.35 -31.31 75.81
N ASN A 5 -6.03 -31.20 75.99
CA ASN A 5 -5.05 -32.23 75.70
C ASN A 5 -5.30 -33.47 76.56
N GLY A 6 -5.90 -34.49 75.93
CA GLY A 6 -5.97 -35.86 76.41
C GLY A 6 -5.03 -36.74 75.59
N SER A 7 -4.23 -37.53 76.29
CA SER A 7 -3.24 -38.49 75.81
C SER A 7 -3.63 -39.35 74.59
N SER A 8 -2.73 -39.38 73.61
CA SER A 8 -2.42 -40.46 72.64
C SER A 8 -3.58 -41.30 72.07
N SER A 9 -3.92 -41.07 70.79
CA SER A 9 -4.51 -42.09 69.90
C SER A 9 -3.78 -42.10 68.54
N LEU A 10 -3.58 -43.30 67.99
CA LEU A 10 -2.44 -43.71 67.18
C LEU A 10 -2.68 -43.74 65.65
N HIS A 11 -3.65 -43.01 65.09
CA HIS A 11 -4.01 -43.18 63.66
C HIS A 11 -4.33 -41.94 62.80
N PHE A 12 -4.03 -40.72 63.23
CA PHE A 12 -4.08 -39.57 62.31
C PHE A 12 -2.94 -38.58 62.60
N THR A 13 -1.90 -38.58 61.76
CA THR A 13 -0.98 -37.46 61.64
C THR A 13 -1.64 -36.41 60.77
N ILE A 14 -2.34 -35.47 61.41
CA ILE A 14 -2.73 -34.22 60.77
C ILE A 14 -1.43 -33.44 60.55
N ASP A 15 -1.08 -33.22 59.28
CA ASP A 15 -0.01 -32.29 58.93
C ASP A 15 -0.50 -30.88 59.27
N GLU A 16 -0.08 -30.39 60.44
CA GLU A 16 -0.50 -29.11 60.99
C GLU A 16 -0.11 -27.94 60.07
N GLU A 17 1.03 -28.01 59.37
CA GLU A 17 1.44 -26.97 58.42
C GLU A 17 0.51 -26.94 57.21
N ARG A 18 0.16 -28.12 56.68
CA ARG A 18 -0.73 -28.23 55.53
C ARG A 18 -2.18 -27.88 55.88
N LEU A 19 -2.65 -28.28 57.07
CA LEU A 19 -3.99 -27.91 57.56
C LEU A 19 -4.06 -26.41 57.87
N ALA A 20 -3.00 -25.82 58.45
CA ALA A 20 -2.90 -24.37 58.63
C ALA A 20 -2.95 -23.64 57.28
N GLY A 21 -2.24 -24.14 56.27
CA GLY A 21 -2.32 -23.62 54.90
C GLY A 21 -3.73 -23.66 54.31
N TYR A 22 -4.48 -24.77 54.50
CA TYR A 22 -5.87 -24.86 54.05
C TYR A 22 -6.82 -23.98 54.84
N CYS A 23 -6.66 -23.87 56.16
CA CYS A 23 -7.46 -22.97 57.01
C CYS A 23 -7.23 -21.50 56.66
N GLN A 24 -5.99 -21.11 56.35
CA GLN A 24 -5.64 -19.76 55.93
C GLN A 24 -6.21 -19.44 54.53
N ALA A 25 -6.18 -20.40 53.59
CA ALA A 25 -6.81 -20.27 52.29
C ALA A 25 -8.35 -20.14 52.39
N CYS A 26 -8.99 -20.89 53.29
CA CYS A 26 -10.43 -20.78 53.55
C CYS A 26 -10.81 -19.48 54.28
N GLY A 27 -9.97 -18.99 55.19
CA GLY A 27 -10.16 -17.71 55.90
C GLY A 27 -10.16 -16.49 54.98
N ILE A 28 -9.52 -16.57 53.81
CA ILE A 28 -9.56 -15.52 52.77
C ILE A 28 -10.94 -15.44 52.08
N LEU A 29 -11.71 -16.54 52.07
CA LEU A 29 -13.04 -16.62 51.45
C LEU A 29 -14.17 -16.22 52.40
N THR A 30 -13.99 -16.37 53.71
CA THR A 30 -14.97 -15.96 54.73
C THR A 30 -14.60 -14.60 55.31
N SER A 31 -15.45 -13.59 55.12
CA SER A 31 -15.33 -12.28 55.76
C SER A 31 -15.60 -12.40 57.27
N SER A 32 -14.60 -12.79 58.07
CA SER A 32 -14.67 -12.62 59.53
C SER A 32 -13.98 -11.32 59.92
N SER A 33 -14.81 -10.37 60.32
CA SER A 33 -14.47 -9.14 61.01
C SER A 33 -13.94 -9.43 62.42
N ASP A 34 -12.67 -9.82 62.53
CA ASP A 34 -11.91 -9.72 63.78
C ASP A 34 -10.49 -9.26 63.47
N ASP A 35 -10.31 -7.95 63.55
CA ASP A 35 -9.03 -7.26 63.61
C ASP A 35 -8.35 -7.59 64.95
N ALA A 36 -7.28 -8.39 64.90
CA ALA A 36 -6.00 -8.16 65.59
C ALA A 36 -5.21 -9.48 65.71
N SER A 37 -3.91 -9.42 65.42
CA SER A 37 -2.86 -10.37 65.82
C SER A 37 -2.56 -11.61 64.95
N GLN A 38 -2.59 -11.49 63.63
CA GLN A 38 -1.73 -12.32 62.77
C GLN A 38 -0.87 -11.42 61.87
N GLN A 39 0.46 -11.61 61.87
CA GLN A 39 1.34 -10.93 60.92
C GLN A 39 0.83 -11.20 59.50
N ALA A 40 0.30 -10.18 58.85
CA ALA A 40 -0.26 -10.30 57.51
C ALA A 40 0.88 -10.71 56.56
N THR A 41 0.81 -11.93 56.04
CA THR A 41 1.74 -12.40 55.02
C THR A 41 1.67 -11.47 53.80
N PRO A 42 2.76 -11.25 53.05
CA PRO A 42 2.77 -10.41 51.84
C PRO A 42 1.63 -10.77 50.85
N TYR A 43 1.26 -12.05 50.77
CA TYR A 43 0.12 -12.53 49.98
C TYR A 43 -1.23 -12.01 50.47
N SER A 44 -1.47 -12.03 51.78
CA SER A 44 -2.72 -11.51 52.36
C SER A 44 -2.86 -10.00 52.18
N GLN A 45 -1.75 -9.26 52.22
CA GLN A 45 -1.73 -7.81 51.97
C GLN A 45 -2.05 -7.49 50.50
N ILE A 46 -1.41 -8.18 49.55
CA ILE A 46 -1.67 -7.99 48.12
C ILE A 46 -3.12 -8.34 47.77
N HIS A 47 -3.65 -9.44 48.31
CA HIS A 47 -5.04 -9.83 48.10
C HIS A 47 -6.03 -8.81 48.69
N ASN A 48 -5.72 -8.26 49.88
CA ASN A 48 -6.54 -7.21 50.49
C ASN A 48 -6.52 -5.92 49.66
N CYS A 49 -5.36 -5.49 49.14
CA CYS A 49 -5.26 -4.34 48.22
C CYS A 49 -6.06 -4.55 46.93
N MET A 50 -6.02 -5.75 46.37
CA MET A 50 -6.79 -6.13 45.17
C MET A 50 -8.30 -6.14 45.40
N ARG A 51 -8.75 -6.45 46.63
CA ARG A 51 -10.17 -6.45 47.03
C ARG A 51 -10.67 -5.05 47.41
N SER A 52 -9.85 -4.24 48.08
CA SER A 52 -10.22 -2.91 48.57
C SER A 52 -10.07 -1.80 47.51
N GLY A 53 -9.39 -2.06 46.40
CA GLY A 53 -9.12 -1.07 45.36
C GLY A 53 -7.98 -0.11 45.69
N ASN A 54 -7.17 -0.40 46.72
CA ASN A 54 -6.02 0.42 47.12
C ASN A 54 -4.78 0.10 46.26
N TYR A 55 -4.84 0.46 44.98
CA TYR A 55 -3.82 0.11 43.99
C TYR A 55 -2.47 0.85 44.17
N GLN A 56 -2.46 1.99 44.87
CA GLN A 56 -1.22 2.71 45.18
C GLN A 56 -0.33 1.93 46.15
N ASP A 57 -0.94 1.28 47.15
CA ASP A 57 -0.22 0.45 48.11
C ASP A 57 0.24 -0.87 47.48
N LEU A 58 -0.51 -1.39 46.50
CA LEU A 58 -0.07 -2.52 45.68
C LEU A 58 1.24 -2.22 44.94
N VAL A 59 1.35 -1.05 44.29
CA VAL A 59 2.58 -0.64 43.59
C VAL A 59 3.75 -0.50 44.57
N LYS A 60 3.53 0.05 45.77
CA LYS A 60 4.58 0.16 46.80
C LYS A 60 5.10 -1.22 47.24
N ILE A 61 4.20 -2.19 47.48
CA ILE A 61 4.59 -3.55 47.86
C ILE A 61 5.47 -4.17 46.76
N PHE A 62 5.13 -3.96 45.49
CA PHE A 62 5.94 -4.48 44.37
C PHE A 62 7.29 -3.78 44.23
N LEU A 63 7.39 -2.48 44.55
CA LEU A 63 8.65 -1.74 44.57
C LEU A 63 9.57 -2.23 45.68
N GLU A 64 9.04 -2.44 46.89
CA GLU A 64 9.80 -2.97 48.02
C GLU A 64 10.28 -4.39 47.75
N ASP A 65 9.42 -5.23 47.16
CA ASP A 65 9.79 -6.60 46.85
C ASP A 65 10.77 -6.74 45.69
N ASN A 66 10.98 -5.71 44.87
CA ASN A 66 12.07 -5.72 43.88
C ASN A 66 13.46 -5.71 44.54
N LEU A 67 13.58 -5.25 45.79
CA LEU A 67 14.82 -5.32 46.57
C LEU A 67 14.97 -6.66 47.31
N THR A 68 13.90 -7.15 47.92
CA THR A 68 13.94 -8.36 48.76
C THR A 68 13.82 -9.66 47.97
N LEU A 69 13.21 -9.60 46.77
CA LEU A 69 12.91 -10.74 45.90
C LEU A 69 12.17 -11.89 46.63
N GLY A 70 11.29 -11.54 47.57
CA GLY A 70 10.58 -12.50 48.42
C GLY A 70 9.33 -13.11 47.77
N LEU A 71 8.68 -12.39 46.83
CA LEU A 71 7.49 -12.89 46.15
C LEU A 71 7.84 -13.84 44.99
N PRO A 72 7.21 -15.03 44.92
CA PRO A 72 7.30 -15.90 43.76
C PRO A 72 6.78 -15.22 42.51
N VAL A 73 7.48 -15.41 41.42
CA VAL A 73 7.18 -14.69 40.18
C VAL A 73 5.85 -15.12 39.58
N GLN A 74 5.48 -16.39 39.74
CA GLN A 74 4.17 -16.88 39.30
C GLN A 74 3.02 -16.11 39.95
N PHE A 75 3.16 -15.73 41.23
CA PHE A 75 2.19 -14.92 41.93
C PHE A 75 2.14 -13.49 41.38
N ARG A 76 3.30 -12.85 41.17
CA ARG A 76 3.38 -11.52 40.54
C ARG A 76 2.75 -11.47 39.16
N GLN A 77 2.97 -12.50 38.34
CA GLN A 77 2.36 -12.63 37.01
C GLN A 77 0.85 -12.85 37.10
N SER A 78 0.38 -13.64 38.08
CA SER A 78 -1.06 -13.85 38.30
C SER A 78 -1.78 -12.54 38.65
N VAL A 79 -1.20 -11.73 39.54
CA VAL A 79 -1.75 -10.42 39.92
C VAL A 79 -1.79 -9.48 38.71
N LEU A 80 -0.72 -9.43 37.92
CA LEU A 80 -0.67 -8.60 36.72
C LEU A 80 -1.74 -9.02 35.69
N ARG A 81 -1.96 -10.33 35.48
CA ARG A 81 -3.01 -10.84 34.58
C ARG A 81 -4.40 -10.47 35.08
N GLU A 82 -4.66 -10.57 36.38
CA GLU A 82 -5.94 -10.16 36.98
C GLU A 82 -6.21 -8.67 36.76
N LEU A 83 -5.19 -7.82 36.97
CA LEU A 83 -5.30 -6.39 36.72
C LEU A 83 -5.60 -6.07 35.26
N PHE A 84 -4.88 -6.68 34.31
CA PHE A 84 -5.17 -6.50 32.89
C PHE A 84 -6.56 -6.98 32.50
N GLN A 85 -7.05 -8.09 33.08
CA GLN A 85 -8.40 -8.56 32.85
C GLN A 85 -9.44 -7.55 33.36
N LYS A 86 -9.24 -6.97 34.55
CA LYS A 86 -10.13 -5.93 35.09
C LYS A 86 -10.08 -4.63 34.28
N ALA A 87 -8.91 -4.25 33.76
CA ALA A 87 -8.78 -3.08 32.89
C ALA A 87 -9.52 -3.30 31.56
N GLN A 88 -9.35 -4.47 30.92
CA GLN A 88 -10.06 -4.84 29.69
C GLN A 88 -11.59 -4.91 29.84
N GLN A 89 -12.09 -5.04 31.07
CA GLN A 89 -13.52 -5.01 31.38
C GLN A 89 -14.10 -3.57 31.51
N GLY A 90 -13.30 -2.54 31.23
CA GLY A 90 -13.76 -1.15 31.08
C GLY A 90 -13.46 -0.24 32.28
N ASN A 91 -12.41 -0.53 33.06
CA ASN A 91 -11.96 0.34 34.14
C ASN A 91 -10.63 1.01 33.77
N ASP A 92 -10.72 2.11 33.04
CA ASP A 92 -9.56 2.86 32.52
C ASP A 92 -8.62 3.37 33.63
N ALA A 93 -9.13 3.59 34.85
CA ALA A 93 -8.32 3.97 36.00
C ALA A 93 -7.30 2.89 36.42
N LEU A 94 -7.49 1.64 35.96
CA LEU A 94 -6.55 0.54 36.19
C LEU A 94 -5.44 0.48 35.16
N GLU A 95 -5.52 1.18 34.03
CA GLU A 95 -4.48 1.11 33.00
C GLU A 95 -3.13 1.64 33.51
N GLU A 96 -3.15 2.76 34.24
CA GLU A 96 -1.96 3.33 34.87
C GLU A 96 -1.36 2.36 35.91
N VAL A 97 -2.20 1.70 36.69
CA VAL A 97 -1.79 0.70 37.68
C VAL A 97 -1.20 -0.53 37.00
N CYS A 98 -1.85 -1.03 35.93
CA CYS A 98 -1.36 -2.15 35.13
C CYS A 98 0.03 -1.84 34.57
N PHE A 99 0.21 -0.63 34.04
CA PHE A 99 1.51 -0.15 33.57
C PHE A 99 2.54 -0.17 34.71
N LYS A 100 2.23 0.44 35.86
CA LYS A 100 3.17 0.53 36.99
C LYS A 100 3.59 -0.85 37.51
N VAL A 101 2.65 -1.77 37.68
CA VAL A 101 2.92 -3.15 38.11
C VAL A 101 3.68 -3.92 37.01
N CYS A 102 3.36 -3.72 35.73
CA CYS A 102 4.08 -4.32 34.61
C CYS A 102 5.56 -3.89 34.58
N VAL A 103 5.84 -2.61 34.83
CA VAL A 103 7.21 -2.08 34.93
C VAL A 103 7.94 -2.70 36.12
N CYS A 104 7.29 -2.78 37.29
CA CYS A 104 7.89 -3.42 38.48
C CYS A 104 8.27 -4.88 38.22
N ASN A 105 7.36 -5.65 37.61
CA ASN A 105 7.61 -7.04 37.22
C ASN A 105 8.73 -7.16 36.19
N THR A 106 8.75 -6.28 35.19
CA THR A 106 9.79 -6.29 34.15
C THR A 106 11.18 -6.03 34.74
N VAL A 107 11.30 -5.04 35.63
CA VAL A 107 12.57 -4.75 36.31
C VAL A 107 13.00 -5.94 37.17
N CYS A 108 12.07 -6.57 37.90
CA CYS A 108 12.36 -7.79 38.66
C CYS A 108 12.84 -8.94 37.77
N ASP A 109 12.15 -9.18 36.64
CA ASP A 109 12.52 -10.20 35.65
C ASP A 109 13.91 -9.95 35.08
N VAL A 110 14.25 -8.70 34.74
CA VAL A 110 15.57 -8.28 34.27
C VAL A 110 16.66 -8.56 35.32
N LEU A 111 16.42 -8.20 36.59
CA LEU A 111 17.38 -8.43 37.68
C LEU A 111 17.63 -9.93 37.90
N GLN A 112 16.57 -10.73 37.85
CA GLN A 112 16.67 -12.19 37.94
C GLN A 112 17.23 -12.84 36.66
N GLY A 113 17.37 -12.10 35.55
CA GLY A 113 17.92 -12.58 34.27
C GLY A 113 16.91 -13.36 33.42
N ARG A 114 15.61 -13.08 33.57
CA ARG A 114 14.52 -13.65 32.80
C ARG A 114 14.16 -12.74 31.62
N THR A 115 13.42 -13.28 30.66
CA THR A 115 13.01 -12.54 29.45
C THR A 115 11.97 -11.47 29.77
N ILE A 116 12.00 -10.37 29.02
CA ILE A 116 11.00 -9.29 29.12
C ILE A 116 9.67 -9.78 28.54
N ASP A 117 8.59 -9.49 29.27
CA ASP A 117 7.22 -9.87 28.91
C ASP A 117 6.67 -9.04 27.72
N ILE A 118 5.78 -9.62 26.92
CA ILE A 118 5.28 -8.95 25.70
C ILE A 118 4.43 -7.72 26.03
N GLN A 119 3.77 -7.72 27.19
CA GLN A 119 2.95 -6.63 27.72
C GLN A 119 3.79 -5.36 27.92
N PHE A 120 5.04 -5.49 28.40
CA PHE A 120 5.95 -4.36 28.52
C PHE A 120 6.26 -3.76 27.16
N CYS A 121 6.60 -4.60 26.17
CA CYS A 121 6.90 -4.15 24.81
C CYS A 121 5.70 -3.44 24.17
N GLN A 122 4.47 -3.90 24.42
CA GLN A 122 3.25 -3.23 23.93
C GLN A 122 3.06 -1.85 24.56
N LEU A 123 3.25 -1.72 25.88
CA LEU A 123 3.13 -0.45 26.60
C LEU A 123 4.23 0.56 26.22
N PHE A 124 5.42 0.08 25.86
CA PHE A 124 6.58 0.88 25.46
C PHE A 124 6.74 1.03 23.94
N LEU A 125 5.74 0.67 23.12
CA LEU A 125 5.78 0.88 21.67
C LEU A 125 5.82 2.39 21.32
N LYS A 126 5.10 3.21 22.10
CA LYS A 126 5.12 4.69 22.02
C LYS A 126 5.11 5.26 23.45
N PRO A 127 6.26 5.30 24.13
CA PRO A 127 6.31 5.77 25.50
C PRO A 127 6.23 7.30 25.54
N ASP A 128 5.56 7.82 26.56
CA ASP A 128 5.57 9.23 26.92
C ASP A 128 6.65 9.49 27.99
N LYS A 129 6.83 10.77 28.33
CA LYS A 129 7.78 11.19 29.35
C LYS A 129 7.50 10.54 30.73
N GLU A 130 6.24 10.49 31.15
CA GLU A 130 5.84 9.99 32.47
C GLU A 130 6.16 8.49 32.64
N LYS A 131 5.96 7.70 31.57
CA LYS A 131 6.29 6.28 31.54
C LYS A 131 7.79 6.03 31.65
N ILE A 132 8.61 6.85 30.98
CA ILE A 132 10.07 6.78 31.10
C ILE A 132 10.52 7.20 32.51
N ASP A 133 9.98 8.29 33.04
CA ASP A 133 10.30 8.78 34.39
C ASP A 133 9.99 7.70 35.45
N PHE A 134 8.81 7.06 35.38
CA PHE A 134 8.45 5.98 36.29
C PHE A 134 9.38 4.75 36.13
N LEU A 135 9.73 4.36 34.89
CA LEU A 135 10.67 3.27 34.67
C LEU A 135 12.04 3.53 35.30
N LEU A 136 12.54 4.76 35.18
CA LEU A 136 13.81 5.18 35.77
C LEU A 136 13.73 5.19 37.30
N GLU A 137 12.61 5.64 37.86
CA GLU A 137 12.33 5.58 39.30
C GLU A 137 12.39 4.12 39.80
N VAL A 138 11.62 3.21 39.18
CA VAL A 138 11.59 1.79 39.57
C VAL A 138 12.98 1.17 39.44
N SER A 139 13.68 1.43 38.34
CA SER A 139 15.02 0.89 38.10
C SER A 139 16.03 1.35 39.15
N SER A 140 15.90 2.60 39.62
CA SER A 140 16.80 3.17 40.63
C SER A 140 16.48 2.66 42.03
N ARG A 141 15.20 2.48 42.37
CA ARG A 141 14.78 1.92 43.66
C ARG A 141 15.03 0.43 43.79
N SER A 142 15.14 -0.30 42.68
CA SER A 142 15.30 -1.76 42.67
C SER A 142 16.77 -2.23 42.75
N ILE A 143 17.74 -1.31 42.71
CA ILE A 143 19.17 -1.64 42.81
C ILE A 143 19.84 -0.69 43.80
N ASP A 144 20.37 -1.24 44.89
CA ASP A 144 21.32 -0.53 45.73
C ASP A 144 22.69 -0.47 45.04
N LEU A 145 23.01 0.64 44.39
CA LEU A 145 24.23 0.79 43.60
C LEU A 145 25.53 0.63 44.42
N GLU A 146 25.48 0.87 45.73
CA GLU A 146 26.64 0.78 46.62
C GLU A 146 26.95 -0.68 46.99
N ASN A 147 25.90 -1.48 47.24
CA ASN A 147 26.02 -2.87 47.70
C ASN A 147 25.72 -3.94 46.63
N ALA A 148 25.20 -3.56 45.46
CA ALA A 148 24.81 -4.51 44.42
C ALA A 148 26.01 -5.19 43.75
N SER A 149 25.82 -6.47 43.42
CA SER A 149 26.81 -7.24 42.65
C SER A 149 27.03 -6.68 41.25
N GLU A 150 28.26 -6.83 40.74
CA GLU A 150 28.63 -6.46 39.36
C GLU A 150 27.82 -7.22 38.28
N ALA A 151 27.20 -8.34 38.62
CA ALA A 151 26.29 -9.04 37.73
C ALA A 151 24.94 -8.32 37.58
N LEU A 152 24.36 -7.80 38.67
CA LEU A 152 23.10 -7.05 38.65
C LEU A 152 23.26 -5.70 37.96
N LYS A 153 24.36 -4.99 38.24
CA LYS A 153 24.70 -3.73 37.56
C LYS A 153 24.79 -3.91 36.04
N ARG A 154 25.47 -4.97 35.58
CA ARG A 154 25.57 -5.29 34.14
C ARG A 154 24.22 -5.61 33.50
N LYS A 155 23.34 -6.37 34.18
CA LYS A 155 22.00 -6.68 33.67
C LYS A 155 21.15 -5.41 33.48
N MET A 156 21.17 -4.51 34.46
CA MET A 156 20.45 -3.24 34.36
C MET A 156 21.03 -2.30 33.30
N ALA A 157 22.36 -2.20 33.23
CA ALA A 157 23.04 -1.44 32.18
C ALA A 157 22.66 -1.94 30.78
N ALA A 158 22.64 -3.26 30.57
CA ALA A 158 22.23 -3.87 29.31
C ALA A 158 20.76 -3.61 28.99
N PHE A 159 19.87 -3.68 29.97
CA PHE A 159 18.44 -3.37 29.81
C PHE A 159 18.22 -1.92 29.36
N LEU A 160 18.78 -0.94 30.08
CA LEU A 160 18.62 0.48 29.73
C LEU A 160 19.26 0.81 28.37
N LYS A 161 20.40 0.20 28.06
CA LYS A 161 21.05 0.34 26.74
C LYS A 161 20.15 -0.19 25.62
N ASN A 162 19.60 -1.39 25.77
CA ASN A 162 18.71 -2.00 24.78
C ASN A 162 17.39 -1.24 24.64
N LEU A 163 16.87 -0.68 25.73
CA LEU A 163 15.71 0.20 25.70
C LEU A 163 15.98 1.45 24.85
N CYS A 164 17.10 2.14 25.07
CA CYS A 164 17.49 3.29 24.23
C CYS A 164 17.61 2.92 22.76
N LEU A 165 18.11 1.71 22.44
CA LEU A 165 18.18 1.22 21.05
C LEU A 165 16.80 0.96 20.42
N GLY A 166 15.74 0.83 21.21
CA GLY A 166 14.37 0.64 20.74
C GLY A 166 13.59 1.95 20.52
N LEU A 167 14.06 3.08 21.06
CA LEU A 167 13.35 4.36 20.99
C LEU A 167 13.71 5.14 19.72
N GLU A 168 12.70 5.63 19.01
CA GLU A 168 12.89 6.50 17.83
C GLU A 168 13.14 7.97 18.21
N ASP A 169 12.49 8.45 19.28
CA ASP A 169 12.60 9.83 19.73
C ASP A 169 13.87 10.07 20.55
N LEU A 170 14.76 10.91 20.01
CA LEU A 170 16.02 11.27 20.63
C LEU A 170 15.82 12.04 21.95
N GLN A 171 14.68 12.73 22.15
CA GLN A 171 14.39 13.42 23.42
C GLN A 171 14.26 12.45 24.59
N LEU A 172 13.57 11.32 24.37
CA LEU A 172 13.42 10.26 25.38
C LEU A 172 14.76 9.54 25.64
N VAL A 173 15.57 9.34 24.58
CA VAL A 173 16.94 8.80 24.73
C VAL A 173 17.79 9.74 25.57
N PHE A 174 17.70 11.06 25.36
CA PHE A 174 18.43 12.02 26.17
C PHE A 174 17.99 12.01 27.64
N MET A 175 16.69 11.93 27.90
CA MET A 175 16.13 11.79 29.24
C MET A 175 16.74 10.60 29.98
N ILE A 176 16.74 9.40 29.37
CA ILE A 176 17.35 8.20 29.95
C ILE A 176 18.86 8.39 30.15
N SER A 177 19.57 8.90 29.14
CA SER A 177 21.02 9.04 29.18
C SER A 177 21.51 10.05 30.24
N SER A 178 20.66 11.03 30.57
CA SER A 178 20.92 12.07 31.56
C SER A 178 20.62 11.64 32.99
N HIS A 179 19.91 10.53 33.16
CA HIS A 179 19.52 10.04 34.47
C HIS A 179 20.72 9.49 35.26
N GLU A 180 20.79 9.77 36.57
CA GLU A 180 21.92 9.41 37.44
C GLU A 180 22.25 7.91 37.41
N LEU A 181 21.24 7.05 37.41
CA LEU A 181 21.38 5.60 37.27
C LEU A 181 22.16 5.21 36.00
N PHE A 182 21.81 5.81 34.86
CA PHE A 182 22.44 5.51 33.58
C PHE A 182 23.90 5.98 33.54
N ILE A 183 24.17 7.14 34.18
CA ILE A 183 25.51 7.72 34.32
C ILE A 183 26.41 6.81 35.18
N LYS A 184 25.89 6.23 36.27
CA LYS A 184 26.65 5.36 37.17
C LYS A 184 26.86 3.95 36.61
N LEU A 185 25.92 3.44 35.79
CA LEU A 185 25.95 2.07 35.28
C LEU A 185 26.78 1.87 34.00
N LEU A 186 26.81 2.87 33.10
CA LEU A 186 27.56 2.77 31.84
C LEU A 186 28.82 3.63 31.87
N LYS A 187 29.89 3.12 31.25
CA LYS A 187 31.13 3.88 31.05
C LYS A 187 30.91 5.04 30.08
N ASP A 188 31.68 6.12 30.24
CA ASP A 188 31.56 7.32 29.41
C ASP A 188 31.67 7.04 27.89
N ASP A 189 32.60 6.16 27.51
CA ASP A 189 32.80 5.77 26.11
C ASP A 189 31.61 5.00 25.53
N GLU A 190 30.97 4.13 26.33
CA GLU A 190 29.80 3.37 25.90
C GLU A 190 28.58 4.27 25.71
N ARG A 191 28.44 5.30 26.55
CA ARG A 191 27.38 6.31 26.42
C ARG A 191 27.57 7.16 25.18
N LYS A 192 28.80 7.63 24.93
CA LYS A 192 29.14 8.39 23.71
C LYS A 192 28.86 7.57 22.46
N LEU A 193 29.26 6.29 22.45
CA LEU A 193 28.99 5.38 21.33
C LEU A 193 27.48 5.18 21.12
N LEU A 194 26.70 5.00 22.17
CA LEU A 194 25.24 4.86 22.08
C LEU A 194 24.59 6.12 21.50
N ILE A 195 24.96 7.30 22.01
CA ILE A 195 24.41 8.58 21.50
C ILE A 195 24.81 8.80 20.04
N ASP A 196 26.05 8.47 19.66
CA ASP A 196 26.50 8.55 18.27
C ASP A 196 25.71 7.61 17.35
N GLN A 197 25.48 6.35 17.77
CA GLN A 197 24.65 5.39 17.05
C GLN A 197 23.20 5.90 16.88
N MET A 198 22.61 6.48 17.93
CA MET A 198 21.25 7.03 17.86
C MET A 198 21.15 8.26 16.96
N ARG A 199 22.17 9.15 16.98
CA ARG A 199 22.23 10.30 16.05
C ARG A 199 22.42 9.86 14.59
N LYS A 200 23.21 8.81 14.35
CA LYS A 200 23.42 8.23 13.02
C LYS A 200 22.18 7.53 12.46
N ARG A 201 21.28 7.03 13.32
CA ARG A 201 20.01 6.42 12.89
C ARG A 201 19.07 7.43 12.23
N SER A 202 19.07 8.69 12.69
CA SER A 202 18.23 9.77 12.16
C SER A 202 19.04 11.06 11.91
N PRO A 203 19.90 11.10 10.88
CA PRO A 203 20.77 12.24 10.63
C PRO A 203 19.96 13.44 10.09
N ARG A 204 20.19 14.63 10.65
CA ARG A 204 19.69 15.90 10.10
C ARG A 204 20.82 16.60 9.34
N ILE A 205 20.71 16.62 8.01
CA ILE A 205 21.69 17.26 7.13
C ILE A 205 21.04 18.51 6.51
N ASN A 206 21.71 19.66 6.63
CA ASN A 206 21.30 20.88 5.97
C ASN A 206 21.98 20.97 4.60
N LEU A 207 21.18 20.94 3.53
CA LEU A 207 21.66 21.09 2.15
C LEU A 207 21.41 22.52 1.66
N CYS A 208 22.33 23.05 0.84
CA CYS A 208 22.13 24.35 0.21
C CYS A 208 21.18 24.22 -0.99
N THR A 209 20.15 25.07 -1.03
CA THR A 209 19.16 25.13 -2.12
C THR A 209 19.49 26.18 -3.18
N LYS A 210 20.48 27.06 -2.91
CA LYS A 210 20.85 28.14 -3.82
C LYS A 210 21.78 27.62 -4.93
N PRO A 211 21.51 27.90 -6.21
CA PRO A 211 22.43 27.61 -7.29
C PRO A 211 23.77 28.33 -7.09
N VAL A 212 24.86 27.75 -7.60
CA VAL A 212 26.18 28.37 -7.56
C VAL A 212 26.22 29.52 -8.57
N THR A 213 26.08 30.76 -8.10
CA THR A 213 26.26 31.97 -8.91
C THR A 213 27.70 32.47 -8.74
N SER A 214 28.61 32.08 -9.62
CA SER A 214 30.03 32.48 -9.57
C SER A 214 30.33 33.84 -10.22
N PHE A 215 29.31 34.67 -10.44
CA PHE A 215 29.46 36.00 -11.04
C PHE A 215 29.70 37.06 -9.95
N TYR A 216 30.57 38.04 -10.22
CA TYR A 216 30.79 39.20 -9.35
C TYR A 216 29.63 40.19 -9.45
N ASP A 217 29.23 40.83 -8.36
CA ASP A 217 28.02 41.67 -8.30
C ASP A 217 28.10 42.97 -9.13
N ILE A 218 29.30 43.45 -9.48
CA ILE A 218 29.52 44.67 -10.28
C ILE A 218 30.54 44.40 -11.38
N PRO A 219 30.13 43.83 -12.53
CA PRO A 219 31.02 43.68 -13.67
C PRO A 219 31.30 45.05 -14.32
N ALA A 220 32.56 45.32 -14.64
CA ALA A 220 32.99 46.57 -15.26
C ALA A 220 32.50 46.77 -16.72
N SER A 221 31.87 45.76 -17.31
CA SER A 221 31.39 45.78 -18.70
C SER A 221 29.88 45.56 -18.79
N ALA A 222 29.22 46.37 -19.63
CA ALA A 222 27.79 46.29 -19.85
C ALA A 222 27.34 44.93 -20.43
N SER A 223 28.15 44.29 -21.27
CA SER A 223 27.85 42.97 -21.83
C SER A 223 27.84 41.86 -20.78
N VAL A 224 28.77 41.90 -19.81
CA VAL A 224 28.79 40.94 -18.70
C VAL A 224 27.64 41.21 -17.72
N ASN A 225 27.31 42.49 -17.47
CA ASN A 225 26.14 42.84 -16.66
C ASN A 225 24.83 42.32 -17.28
N ILE A 226 24.63 42.53 -18.57
CA ILE A 226 23.46 42.01 -19.31
C ILE A 226 23.43 40.48 -19.25
N GLY A 227 24.55 39.80 -19.50
CA GLY A 227 24.63 38.33 -19.40
C GLY A 227 24.34 37.80 -17.99
N GLN A 228 24.77 38.51 -16.94
CA GLN A 228 24.48 38.16 -15.55
C GLN A 228 23.00 38.35 -15.21
N LEU A 229 22.38 39.44 -15.67
CA LEU A 229 20.94 39.69 -15.51
C LEU A 229 20.11 38.67 -16.30
N GLU A 230 20.49 38.33 -17.53
CA GLU A 230 19.85 37.26 -18.31
C GLU A 230 19.97 35.90 -17.59
N HIS A 231 21.13 35.58 -17.02
CA HIS A 231 21.32 34.36 -16.23
C HIS A 231 20.49 34.36 -14.95
N GLN A 232 20.44 35.47 -14.21
CA GLN A 232 19.57 35.61 -13.04
C GLN A 232 18.09 35.51 -13.41
N LEU A 233 17.67 36.03 -14.56
CA LEU A 233 16.32 35.90 -15.08
C LEU A 233 15.96 34.43 -15.35
N ILE A 234 16.90 33.65 -15.91
CA ILE A 234 16.72 32.21 -16.14
C ILE A 234 16.53 31.47 -14.81
N LEU A 235 17.37 31.74 -13.82
CA LEU A 235 17.35 31.07 -12.51
C LEU A 235 16.22 31.56 -11.59
N SER A 236 15.69 32.77 -11.78
CA SER A 236 14.66 33.33 -10.93
C SER A 236 13.31 32.66 -11.13
N VAL A 237 12.63 32.39 -10.02
CA VAL A 237 11.29 31.79 -9.98
C VAL A 237 10.26 32.77 -9.39
N ASP A 238 10.71 33.74 -8.61
CA ASP A 238 9.84 34.76 -8.01
C ASP A 238 9.35 35.77 -9.08
N PRO A 239 8.03 35.92 -9.29
CA PRO A 239 7.47 36.84 -10.29
C PRO A 239 7.92 38.28 -10.06
N TRP A 240 8.11 38.72 -8.81
CA TRP A 240 8.55 40.08 -8.51
C TRP A 240 9.99 40.30 -9.00
N ARG A 241 10.90 39.38 -8.68
CA ARG A 241 12.30 39.46 -9.14
C ARG A 241 12.41 39.38 -10.67
N ILE A 242 11.61 38.52 -11.31
CA ILE A 242 11.53 38.43 -12.78
C ILE A 242 11.15 39.79 -13.39
N ARG A 243 10.12 40.45 -12.84
CA ARG A 243 9.68 41.76 -13.31
C ARG A 243 10.75 42.84 -13.15
N GLN A 244 11.45 42.87 -12.01
CA GLN A 244 12.54 43.83 -11.78
C GLN A 244 13.68 43.67 -12.79
N ILE A 245 14.14 42.43 -13.01
CA ILE A 245 15.22 42.15 -13.96
C ILE A 245 14.80 42.55 -15.39
N LEU A 246 13.56 42.28 -15.80
CA LEU A 246 13.08 42.66 -17.12
C LEU A 246 12.97 44.17 -17.30
N ILE A 247 12.53 44.91 -16.29
CA ILE A 247 12.50 46.39 -16.33
C ILE A 247 13.93 46.94 -16.48
N GLU A 248 14.88 46.40 -15.73
CA GLU A 248 16.29 46.80 -15.79
C GLU A 248 16.90 46.52 -17.18
N LEU A 249 16.68 45.32 -17.73
CA LEU A 249 17.16 44.93 -19.05
C LEU A 249 16.59 45.81 -20.18
N HIS A 250 15.28 46.12 -20.15
CA HIS A 250 14.65 47.04 -21.11
C HIS A 250 15.08 48.50 -20.92
N GLY A 251 15.46 48.91 -19.70
CA GLY A 251 16.03 50.23 -19.44
C GLY A 251 17.46 50.39 -19.96
N MET A 252 18.24 49.30 -19.99
CA MET A 252 19.64 49.28 -20.44
C MET A 252 19.81 49.01 -21.94
N THR A 253 18.80 48.48 -22.62
CA THR A 253 18.89 48.09 -24.03
C THR A 253 17.75 48.66 -24.87
N SER A 254 18.04 49.04 -26.12
CA SER A 254 17.04 49.55 -27.06
C SER A 254 16.30 48.40 -27.76
N GLU A 255 15.00 48.26 -27.50
CA GLU A 255 14.04 47.39 -28.23
C GLU A 255 14.43 45.91 -28.44
N ARG A 256 15.36 45.38 -27.65
CA ARG A 256 15.70 43.95 -27.68
C ARG A 256 14.60 43.14 -27.02
N GLN A 257 14.33 41.97 -27.58
CA GLN A 257 13.40 41.00 -27.01
C GLN A 257 14.14 40.02 -26.09
N PHE A 258 13.62 39.83 -24.88
CA PHE A 258 14.20 38.99 -23.83
C PHE A 258 13.41 37.70 -23.58
N TRP A 259 12.23 37.54 -24.17
CA TRP A 259 11.46 36.29 -24.07
C TRP A 259 12.15 35.08 -24.75
N THR A 260 13.12 35.31 -25.65
CA THR A 260 13.85 34.26 -26.39
C THR A 260 15.19 33.85 -25.74
N VAL A 261 15.53 34.37 -24.56
CA VAL A 261 16.83 34.08 -23.91
C VAL A 261 17.01 32.60 -23.55
N SER A 262 15.92 31.83 -23.44
CA SER A 262 15.96 30.39 -23.23
C SER A 262 15.14 29.66 -24.29
N ASN A 263 15.76 28.72 -24.97
CA ASN A 263 15.07 27.80 -25.89
C ASN A 263 14.20 26.75 -25.19
N LYS A 264 14.27 26.65 -23.85
CA LYS A 264 13.47 25.71 -23.05
C LYS A 264 12.11 26.27 -22.64
N TRP A 265 11.86 27.56 -22.89
CA TRP A 265 10.60 28.23 -22.56
C TRP A 265 9.59 28.02 -23.68
N GLU A 266 8.93 26.88 -23.63
CA GLU A 266 7.92 26.49 -24.61
C GLU A 266 6.51 26.92 -24.17
N VAL A 267 5.96 27.92 -24.86
CA VAL A 267 4.55 28.29 -24.74
C VAL A 267 3.79 27.67 -25.92
N PRO A 268 2.64 27.01 -25.69
CA PRO A 268 1.84 26.46 -26.78
C PRO A 268 1.51 27.51 -27.86
N ASN A 269 1.69 27.16 -29.14
CA ASN A 269 1.43 28.05 -30.29
C ASN A 269 0.02 28.68 -30.28
N VAL A 270 -0.93 27.95 -29.70
CA VAL A 270 -2.32 28.32 -29.45
C VAL A 270 -2.42 29.66 -28.68
N TYR A 271 -1.50 29.90 -27.75
CA TYR A 271 -1.41 31.14 -26.97
C TYR A 271 -0.33 32.08 -27.50
N GLY A 272 0.75 31.54 -28.05
CA GLY A 272 1.90 32.31 -28.55
C GLY A 272 1.48 33.44 -29.50
N ASN A 273 0.59 33.16 -30.45
CA ASN A 273 0.11 34.19 -31.40
C ASN A 273 -0.66 35.34 -30.72
N VAL A 274 -1.38 35.06 -29.62
CA VAL A 274 -2.15 36.08 -28.88
C VAL A 274 -1.20 36.93 -28.03
N ILE A 275 -0.21 36.30 -27.41
CA ILE A 275 0.78 36.98 -26.56
C ILE A 275 1.70 37.86 -27.40
N LEU A 276 2.18 37.35 -28.55
CA LEU A 276 3.06 38.10 -29.44
C LEU A 276 2.39 39.30 -30.10
N GLY A 277 1.05 39.37 -30.11
CA GLY A 277 0.27 40.51 -30.58
C GLY A 277 0.25 41.72 -29.64
N ILE A 278 0.85 41.63 -28.45
CA ILE A 278 0.97 42.76 -27.50
C ILE A 278 1.98 43.78 -28.04
N LYS A 279 1.56 45.05 -28.12
CA LYS A 279 2.36 46.15 -28.69
C LYS A 279 3.52 46.59 -27.80
N ASP A 280 3.30 46.62 -26.49
CA ASP A 280 4.35 46.98 -25.54
C ASP A 280 5.30 45.80 -25.30
N ASN A 281 6.58 46.02 -25.57
CA ASN A 281 7.60 44.96 -25.54
C ASN A 281 7.81 44.42 -24.11
N LEU A 282 7.76 45.28 -23.09
CA LEU A 282 7.97 44.88 -21.70
C LEU A 282 6.82 43.98 -21.19
N THR A 283 5.57 44.40 -21.40
CA THR A 283 4.40 43.58 -21.01
C THR A 283 4.33 42.29 -21.80
N ARG A 284 4.65 42.30 -23.10
CA ARG A 284 4.74 41.07 -23.90
C ARG A 284 5.73 40.07 -23.31
N ASP A 285 6.95 40.52 -23.03
CA ASP A 285 8.02 39.66 -22.51
C ASP A 285 7.70 39.15 -21.11
N LEU A 286 7.13 40.01 -20.26
CA LEU A 286 6.72 39.64 -18.90
C LEU A 286 5.61 38.57 -18.92
N VAL A 287 4.57 38.74 -19.74
CA VAL A 287 3.49 37.75 -19.87
C VAL A 287 4.02 36.43 -20.42
N TYR A 288 4.86 36.47 -21.46
CA TYR A 288 5.43 35.26 -22.06
C TYR A 288 6.29 34.49 -21.03
N ILE A 289 7.18 35.17 -20.31
CA ILE A 289 8.09 34.54 -19.36
C ILE A 289 7.34 33.98 -18.15
N LEU A 290 6.38 34.72 -17.58
CA LEU A 290 5.56 34.23 -16.47
C LEU A 290 4.75 33.00 -16.87
N MET A 291 4.15 33.00 -18.07
CA MET A 291 3.41 31.85 -18.58
C MET A 291 4.32 30.65 -18.83
N ALA A 292 5.44 30.85 -19.52
CA ALA A 292 6.39 29.78 -19.83
C ALA A 292 6.97 29.15 -18.55
N LYS A 293 7.39 29.96 -17.57
CA LYS A 293 7.88 29.47 -16.29
C LYS A 293 6.78 28.79 -15.48
N GLY A 294 5.56 29.32 -15.47
CA GLY A 294 4.43 28.68 -14.79
C GLY A 294 4.09 27.31 -15.38
N LEU A 295 4.05 27.19 -16.72
CA LEU A 295 3.87 25.91 -17.43
C LEU A 295 5.01 24.93 -17.14
N HIS A 296 6.25 25.41 -17.13
CA HIS A 296 7.42 24.59 -16.78
C HIS A 296 7.34 24.08 -15.33
N CYS A 297 7.00 24.95 -14.38
CA CYS A 297 6.76 24.60 -12.97
C CYS A 297 5.66 23.53 -12.84
N CYS A 298 4.56 23.65 -13.60
CA CYS A 298 3.52 22.61 -13.64
C CYS A 298 4.08 21.26 -14.13
N ALA A 299 4.90 21.27 -15.18
CA ALA A 299 5.48 20.05 -15.75
C ALA A 299 6.44 19.33 -14.78
N ILE A 300 7.20 20.08 -13.97
CA ILE A 300 8.08 19.52 -12.92
C ILE A 300 7.37 19.27 -11.58
N LYS A 301 6.06 19.51 -11.51
CA LYS A 301 5.21 19.38 -10.30
C LYS A 301 5.56 20.36 -9.17
N ASP A 302 6.12 21.52 -9.51
CA ASP A 302 6.33 22.64 -8.57
C ASP A 302 5.11 23.56 -8.57
N PHE A 303 4.02 23.08 -7.98
CA PHE A 303 2.72 23.75 -8.01
C PHE A 303 2.69 25.05 -7.19
N VAL A 304 3.53 25.15 -6.16
CA VAL A 304 3.59 26.32 -5.27
C VAL A 304 4.05 27.54 -6.06
N HIS A 305 5.17 27.42 -6.77
CA HIS A 305 5.68 28.51 -7.59
C HIS A 305 4.85 28.74 -8.85
N ALA A 306 4.30 27.68 -9.47
CA ALA A 306 3.39 27.83 -10.60
C ALA A 306 2.18 28.70 -10.24
N LYS A 307 1.61 28.51 -9.04
CA LYS A 307 0.47 29.29 -8.55
C LYS A 307 0.81 30.76 -8.38
N GLN A 308 1.98 31.07 -7.82
CA GLN A 308 2.46 32.44 -7.66
C GLN A 308 2.68 33.13 -9.02
N LEU A 309 3.33 32.43 -9.96
CA LEU A 309 3.59 32.94 -11.31
C LEU A 309 2.30 33.20 -12.09
N PHE A 310 1.35 32.26 -12.07
CA PHE A 310 0.06 32.43 -12.75
C PHE A 310 -0.82 33.50 -12.10
N ALA A 311 -0.82 33.62 -10.77
CA ALA A 311 -1.54 34.70 -10.09
C ALA A 311 -1.00 36.08 -10.47
N ALA A 312 0.33 36.26 -10.44
CA ALA A 312 0.96 37.51 -10.87
C ALA A 312 0.69 37.84 -12.36
N CYS A 313 0.68 36.81 -13.22
CA CYS A 313 0.33 36.98 -14.62
C CYS A 313 -1.16 37.33 -14.82
N LEU A 314 -2.07 36.70 -14.06
CA LEU A 314 -3.50 37.02 -14.11
C LEU A 314 -3.77 38.46 -13.68
N GLU A 315 -3.15 38.91 -12.59
CA GLU A 315 -3.24 40.30 -12.12
C GLU A 315 -2.80 41.28 -13.20
N LEU A 316 -1.63 41.07 -13.79
CA LEU A 316 -1.09 41.90 -14.86
C LEU A 316 -2.04 42.00 -16.07
N VAL A 317 -2.62 40.87 -16.48
CA VAL A 317 -3.39 40.81 -17.73
C VAL A 317 -4.84 41.26 -17.56
N THR A 318 -5.34 41.28 -16.32
CA THR A 318 -6.68 41.78 -16.00
C THR A 318 -6.83 43.26 -16.37
N GLU A 319 -5.73 44.02 -16.42
CA GLU A 319 -5.75 45.45 -16.72
C GLU A 319 -5.97 45.77 -18.21
N PHE A 320 -5.57 44.89 -19.13
CA PHE A 320 -5.49 45.26 -20.55
C PHE A 320 -6.10 44.25 -21.55
N SER A 321 -6.33 42.97 -21.17
CA SER A 321 -6.84 41.97 -22.13
C SER A 321 -7.80 40.95 -21.50
N PRO A 322 -9.12 41.04 -21.77
CA PRO A 322 -10.07 40.05 -21.28
C PRO A 322 -9.84 38.65 -21.88
N LYS A 323 -9.30 38.59 -23.12
CA LYS A 323 -8.99 37.33 -23.81
C LYS A 323 -7.88 36.57 -23.08
N LEU A 324 -6.75 37.24 -22.80
CA LEU A 324 -5.65 36.61 -22.08
C LEU A 324 -5.98 36.39 -20.61
N ARG A 325 -6.79 37.25 -19.98
CA ARG A 325 -7.33 37.02 -18.63
C ARG A 325 -8.03 35.66 -18.55
N GLN A 326 -8.90 35.35 -19.52
CA GLN A 326 -9.59 34.06 -19.54
C GLN A 326 -8.66 32.89 -19.87
N VAL A 327 -7.63 33.08 -20.71
CA VAL A 327 -6.57 32.05 -20.90
C VAL A 327 -5.88 31.73 -19.58
N MET A 328 -5.51 32.75 -18.80
CA MET A 328 -4.88 32.56 -17.49
C MET A 328 -5.82 31.89 -16.49
N LEU A 329 -7.12 32.23 -16.47
CA LEU A 329 -8.11 31.53 -15.64
C LEU A 329 -8.21 30.04 -16.00
N ASN A 330 -8.14 29.69 -17.28
CA ASN A 330 -8.17 28.29 -17.73
C ASN A 330 -6.90 27.53 -17.31
N GLU A 331 -5.72 28.15 -17.41
CA GLU A 331 -4.46 27.53 -16.95
C GLU A 331 -4.41 27.42 -15.42
N MET A 332 -4.94 28.39 -14.67
CA MET A 332 -5.07 28.30 -13.22
C MET A 332 -6.04 27.21 -12.80
N LEU A 333 -7.15 27.02 -13.52
CA LEU A 333 -8.06 25.88 -13.28
C LEU A 333 -7.33 24.55 -13.48
N LEU A 334 -6.55 24.42 -14.55
CA LEU A 334 -5.76 23.20 -14.79
C LEU A 334 -4.70 22.97 -13.69
N LEU A 335 -4.03 24.04 -13.25
CA LEU A 335 -3.09 23.98 -12.14
C LEU A 335 -3.77 23.48 -10.85
N ASP A 336 -4.96 24.00 -10.54
CA ASP A 336 -5.73 23.57 -9.36
C ASP A 336 -6.11 22.08 -9.45
N ILE A 337 -6.51 21.60 -10.65
CA ILE A 337 -6.75 20.16 -10.90
C ILE A 337 -5.48 19.35 -10.64
N TYR A 338 -4.34 19.73 -11.22
CA TYR A 338 -3.08 19.01 -11.03
C TYR A 338 -2.59 19.02 -9.59
N THR A 339 -2.76 20.14 -8.88
CA THR A 339 -2.40 20.26 -7.47
C THR A 339 -3.25 19.31 -6.63
N HIS A 340 -4.55 19.26 -6.89
CA HIS A 340 -5.46 18.36 -6.21
C HIS A 340 -5.14 16.89 -6.50
N GLU A 341 -5.02 16.52 -7.78
CA GLU A 341 -4.71 15.15 -8.21
C GLU A 341 -3.32 14.68 -7.74
N ALA A 342 -2.34 15.56 -7.61
CA ALA A 342 -1.03 15.21 -7.08
C ALA A 342 -1.03 15.07 -5.55
N GLY A 343 -1.77 15.92 -4.83
CA GLY A 343 -1.85 15.91 -3.37
C GLY A 343 -2.77 14.81 -2.81
N ALA A 344 -3.82 14.45 -3.54
CA ALA A 344 -4.83 13.47 -3.13
C ALA A 344 -4.28 12.03 -2.98
N GLY A 345 -3.24 11.64 -3.72
CA GLY A 345 -2.79 10.23 -3.73
C GLY A 345 -3.90 9.25 -4.16
N ALA A 346 -3.76 7.97 -3.81
CA ALA A 346 -4.76 6.92 -4.13
C ALA A 346 -5.96 6.86 -3.16
N SER A 347 -5.90 7.56 -2.02
CA SER A 347 -6.91 7.57 -0.95
C SER A 347 -7.43 8.98 -0.67
N GLY A 348 -7.42 9.85 -1.69
CA GLY A 348 -7.59 11.29 -1.52
C GLY A 348 -8.96 11.72 -1.02
N GLU A 349 -8.94 12.82 -0.27
CA GLU A 349 -10.15 13.54 0.13
C GLU A 349 -10.89 14.09 -1.09
N ARG A 350 -12.23 14.14 -1.01
CA ARG A 350 -13.07 14.64 -2.10
C ARG A 350 -12.70 16.10 -2.42
N PRO A 351 -12.63 16.49 -3.71
CA PRO A 351 -12.30 17.85 -4.07
C PRO A 351 -13.30 18.86 -3.53
N PRO A 352 -12.84 20.09 -3.25
CA PRO A 352 -13.72 21.17 -2.83
C PRO A 352 -14.77 21.43 -3.91
N SER A 353 -16.01 21.67 -3.50
CA SER A 353 -17.15 21.89 -4.40
C SER A 353 -16.95 23.06 -5.38
N ASP A 354 -16.18 24.08 -4.96
CA ASP A 354 -15.77 25.20 -5.81
C ASP A 354 -14.93 24.76 -7.02
N LEU A 355 -14.01 23.82 -6.85
CA LEU A 355 -13.20 23.33 -7.97
C LEU A 355 -14.08 22.59 -8.98
N ILE A 356 -15.00 21.74 -8.48
CA ILE A 356 -15.95 21.01 -9.32
C ILE A 356 -16.84 21.97 -10.09
N SER A 357 -17.39 23.01 -9.43
CA SER A 357 -18.25 23.98 -10.09
C SER A 357 -17.50 24.80 -11.15
N ARG A 358 -16.25 25.19 -10.90
CA ARG A 358 -15.40 25.86 -11.89
C ARG A 358 -15.10 24.98 -13.12
N VAL A 359 -14.87 23.68 -12.92
CA VAL A 359 -14.70 22.72 -14.02
C VAL A 359 -15.97 22.60 -14.86
N ARG A 360 -17.13 22.47 -14.22
CA ARG A 360 -18.43 22.42 -14.93
C ARG A 360 -18.69 23.72 -15.69
N GLY A 361 -18.46 24.86 -15.05
CA GLY A 361 -18.59 26.18 -15.66
C GLY A 361 -17.69 26.36 -16.89
N TYR A 362 -16.45 25.87 -16.86
CA TYR A 362 -15.54 25.89 -18.01
C TYR A 362 -16.08 25.08 -19.20
N LEU A 363 -16.67 23.90 -18.94
CA LEU A 363 -17.22 23.03 -19.98
C LEU A 363 -18.51 23.61 -20.60
N GLU A 364 -19.35 24.27 -19.80
CA GLU A 364 -20.62 24.87 -20.22
C GLU A 364 -20.47 26.22 -20.91
N MET A 365 -19.65 27.11 -20.34
CA MET A 365 -19.51 28.47 -20.81
C MET A 365 -18.35 28.60 -21.80
N ARG A 366 -18.63 28.32 -23.06
CA ARG A 366 -17.71 28.63 -24.16
C ARG A 366 -17.83 30.10 -24.54
N VAL A 367 -16.86 30.91 -24.11
CA VAL A 367 -16.70 32.26 -24.65
C VAL A 367 -16.16 32.14 -26.08
N PRO A 368 -16.84 32.70 -27.10
CA PRO A 368 -16.33 32.72 -28.47
C PRO A 368 -14.97 33.44 -28.55
N ASP A 369 -14.15 33.09 -29.54
CA ASP A 369 -12.83 33.69 -29.85
C ASP A 369 -11.68 33.44 -28.85
N ILE A 370 -11.88 32.55 -27.87
CA ILE A 370 -10.81 32.11 -26.96
C ILE A 370 -10.20 30.80 -27.46
N PRO A 371 -8.87 30.74 -27.62
CA PRO A 371 -8.23 29.53 -28.09
C PRO A 371 -8.25 28.46 -26.99
N LEU A 372 -8.95 27.35 -27.24
CA LEU A 372 -9.11 26.24 -26.29
C LEU A 372 -8.01 25.21 -26.48
N ARG A 373 -7.25 24.91 -25.43
CA ARG A 373 -6.28 23.81 -25.45
C ARG A 373 -6.99 22.49 -25.17
N GLN A 374 -6.86 21.53 -26.09
CA GLN A 374 -7.44 20.18 -25.99
C GLN A 374 -7.09 19.49 -24.65
N VAL A 375 -5.85 19.69 -24.17
CA VAL A 375 -5.35 19.17 -22.89
C VAL A 375 -6.24 19.58 -21.71
N ILE A 376 -6.75 20.82 -21.68
CA ILE A 376 -7.58 21.29 -20.55
C ILE A 376 -8.91 20.53 -20.54
N ALA A 377 -9.53 20.35 -21.71
CA ALA A 377 -10.80 19.66 -21.80
C ALA A 377 -10.69 18.17 -21.41
N GLU A 378 -9.63 17.47 -21.86
CA GLU A 378 -9.43 16.08 -21.48
C GLU A 378 -9.14 15.91 -19.97
N GLU A 379 -8.38 16.82 -19.36
CA GLU A 379 -8.08 16.81 -17.91
C GLU A 379 -9.32 17.12 -17.08
N CYS A 380 -10.15 18.07 -17.50
CA CYS A 380 -11.43 18.35 -16.85
C CYS A 380 -12.37 17.13 -16.87
N VAL A 381 -12.47 16.44 -18.01
CA VAL A 381 -13.32 15.24 -18.10
C VAL A 381 -12.75 14.08 -17.28
N ALA A 382 -11.43 13.87 -17.32
CA ALA A 382 -10.76 12.85 -16.51
C ALA A 382 -10.95 13.10 -15.00
N PHE A 383 -10.82 14.35 -14.57
CA PHE A 383 -11.09 14.78 -13.19
C PHE A 383 -12.53 14.46 -12.76
N LEU A 384 -13.53 14.82 -13.57
CA LEU A 384 -14.94 14.53 -13.25
C LEU A 384 -15.22 13.01 -13.16
N LEU A 385 -14.61 12.21 -14.04
CA LEU A 385 -14.71 10.75 -13.99
C LEU A 385 -14.06 10.16 -12.73
N ASN A 386 -12.86 10.63 -12.37
CA ASN A 386 -12.11 10.16 -11.21
C ASN A 386 -12.89 10.40 -9.90
N TRP A 387 -13.60 11.52 -9.81
CA TRP A 387 -14.37 11.89 -8.61
C TRP A 387 -15.85 11.49 -8.66
N ARG A 388 -16.21 10.57 -9.57
CA ARG A 388 -17.56 9.99 -9.70
C ARG A 388 -18.67 11.03 -9.90
N GLU A 389 -18.39 12.11 -10.63
CA GLU A 389 -19.36 13.13 -11.01
C GLU A 389 -20.26 12.66 -12.18
N ASN A 390 -20.78 11.44 -12.04
CA ASN A 390 -21.53 10.70 -13.07
C ASN A 390 -22.86 11.37 -13.42
N GLU A 391 -23.53 11.98 -12.44
CA GLU A 391 -24.81 12.68 -12.64
C GLU A 391 -24.66 13.86 -13.60
N TYR A 392 -23.60 14.65 -13.41
CA TYR A 392 -23.27 15.76 -14.29
C TYR A 392 -23.00 15.26 -15.71
N LEU A 393 -22.04 14.34 -15.85
CA LEU A 393 -21.58 13.82 -17.15
C LEU A 393 -22.71 13.16 -17.96
N THR A 394 -23.71 12.58 -17.29
CA THR A 394 -24.81 11.89 -17.97
C THR A 394 -25.98 12.81 -18.32
N MET A 395 -26.43 13.66 -17.38
CA MET A 395 -27.71 14.39 -17.50
C MET A 395 -27.58 15.89 -17.77
N GLN A 396 -26.45 16.51 -17.40
CA GLN A 396 -26.31 17.98 -17.38
C GLN A 396 -25.38 18.52 -18.48
N VAL A 397 -24.64 17.65 -19.18
CA VAL A 397 -23.72 18.07 -20.24
C VAL A 397 -24.49 18.60 -21.46
N PRO A 398 -24.15 19.80 -21.98
CA PRO A 398 -24.80 20.36 -23.18
C PRO A 398 -24.62 19.47 -24.42
N LEU A 399 -25.72 19.19 -25.14
CA LEU A 399 -25.70 18.34 -26.36
C LEU A 399 -24.72 18.82 -27.46
N PRO A 400 -24.56 20.13 -27.74
CA PRO A 400 -23.57 20.59 -28.71
C PRO A 400 -22.12 20.26 -28.30
N LEU A 401 -21.86 20.22 -26.99
CA LEU A 401 -20.54 19.89 -26.45
C LEU A 401 -20.21 18.41 -26.69
N VAL A 402 -21.20 17.54 -26.47
CA VAL A 402 -21.12 16.10 -26.72
C VAL A 402 -20.86 15.80 -28.20
N GLN A 403 -21.41 16.58 -29.12
CA GLN A 403 -21.22 16.38 -30.56
C GLN A 403 -19.88 16.92 -31.08
N THR A 404 -19.33 17.95 -30.44
CA THR A 404 -18.10 18.62 -30.92
C THR A 404 -16.82 18.16 -30.24
N ASN A 405 -16.88 17.73 -28.97
CA ASN A 405 -15.70 17.32 -28.21
C ASN A 405 -15.69 15.80 -27.95
N PRO A 406 -14.72 15.06 -28.50
CA PRO A 406 -14.69 13.61 -28.39
C PRO A 406 -14.41 13.12 -26.97
N TYR A 407 -13.68 13.88 -26.14
CA TYR A 407 -13.43 13.51 -24.73
C TYR A 407 -14.69 13.61 -23.90
N VAL A 408 -15.49 14.66 -24.10
CA VAL A 408 -16.77 14.81 -23.40
C VAL A 408 -17.73 13.70 -23.79
N LYS A 409 -17.81 13.35 -25.09
CA LYS A 409 -18.60 12.21 -25.56
C LYS A 409 -18.17 10.90 -24.90
N LEU A 410 -16.87 10.63 -24.88
CA LEU A 410 -16.31 9.42 -24.27
C LEU A 410 -16.57 9.38 -22.76
N GLY A 411 -16.35 10.50 -22.06
CA GLY A 411 -16.60 10.61 -20.63
C GLY A 411 -18.07 10.42 -20.25
N GLN A 412 -18.99 10.97 -21.04
CA GLN A 412 -20.43 10.73 -20.86
C GLN A 412 -20.78 9.24 -21.01
N LEU A 413 -20.27 8.58 -22.06
CA LEU A 413 -20.54 7.15 -22.29
C LEU A 413 -19.95 6.26 -21.18
N LEU A 414 -18.73 6.57 -20.72
CA LEU A 414 -18.10 5.86 -19.61
C LEU A 414 -18.88 6.05 -18.31
N ALA A 415 -19.25 7.28 -17.95
CA ALA A 415 -20.03 7.57 -16.76
C ALA A 415 -21.41 6.90 -16.81
N ALA A 416 -22.09 6.92 -17.96
CA ALA A 416 -23.37 6.26 -18.16
C ALA A 416 -23.26 4.73 -17.97
N THR A 417 -22.26 4.12 -18.62
CA THR A 417 -22.02 2.67 -18.51
C THR A 417 -21.70 2.29 -17.07
N CYS A 418 -20.80 3.02 -16.39
CA CYS A 418 -20.41 2.74 -15.01
C CYS A 418 -21.58 2.89 -14.02
N LYS A 419 -22.49 3.85 -14.26
CA LYS A 419 -23.71 4.02 -13.46
C LYS A 419 -24.70 2.87 -13.63
N GLU A 420 -24.70 2.22 -14.79
CA GLU A 420 -25.61 1.12 -15.14
C GLU A 420 -25.10 -0.27 -14.73
N LEU A 421 -23.80 -0.43 -14.43
CA LEU A 421 -23.19 -1.70 -14.00
C LEU A 421 -23.82 -2.34 -12.74
N PRO A 422 -24.22 -1.58 -11.70
CA PRO A 422 -24.92 -2.16 -10.55
C PRO A 422 -26.37 -2.59 -10.85
N GLY A 423 -26.89 -2.28 -12.04
CA GLY A 423 -28.29 -2.49 -12.43
C GLY A 423 -28.57 -3.84 -13.10
N PRO A 424 -29.85 -4.23 -13.24
CA PRO A 424 -30.26 -5.49 -13.89
C PRO A 424 -29.83 -5.56 -15.36
N LYS A 425 -29.69 -6.79 -15.88
CA LYS A 425 -29.11 -7.20 -17.19
C LYS A 425 -29.65 -6.50 -18.47
N GLU A 426 -30.65 -5.63 -18.33
CA GLU A 426 -31.36 -4.94 -19.41
C GLU A 426 -30.77 -3.56 -19.77
N SER A 427 -29.82 -3.04 -18.99
CA SER A 427 -29.12 -1.76 -19.21
C SER A 427 -27.99 -1.82 -20.27
N ARG A 428 -28.22 -2.50 -21.41
CA ARG A 428 -27.16 -2.74 -22.43
C ARG A 428 -26.99 -1.63 -23.46
N ARG A 429 -27.84 -0.59 -23.45
CA ARG A 429 -27.83 0.41 -24.52
C ARG A 429 -26.58 1.27 -24.48
N THR A 430 -26.23 1.80 -23.31
CA THR A 430 -25.04 2.67 -23.14
C THR A 430 -23.74 1.88 -23.34
N ALA A 431 -23.68 0.64 -22.84
CA ALA A 431 -22.57 -0.28 -23.07
C ALA A 431 -22.39 -0.60 -24.56
N LYS A 432 -23.49 -0.78 -25.32
CA LYS A 432 -23.43 -0.98 -26.76
C LYS A 432 -22.89 0.25 -27.49
N ASP A 433 -23.35 1.45 -27.13
CA ASP A 433 -22.88 2.70 -27.74
C ASP A 433 -21.37 2.91 -27.48
N LEU A 434 -20.91 2.65 -26.24
CA LEU A 434 -19.48 2.71 -25.88
C LEU A 434 -18.66 1.66 -26.65
N TRP A 435 -19.17 0.42 -26.74
CA TRP A 435 -18.56 -0.65 -27.51
C TRP A 435 -18.38 -0.26 -28.99
N GLU A 436 -19.42 0.26 -29.63
CA GLU A 436 -19.36 0.68 -31.04
C GLU A 436 -18.32 1.78 -31.27
N VAL A 437 -18.27 2.79 -30.39
CA VAL A 437 -17.28 3.89 -30.48
C VAL A 437 -15.85 3.35 -30.35
N VAL A 438 -15.57 2.49 -29.37
CA VAL A 438 -14.21 1.97 -29.17
C VAL A 438 -13.80 1.03 -30.32
N VAL A 439 -14.72 0.18 -30.80
CA VAL A 439 -14.45 -0.68 -31.97
C VAL A 439 -14.12 0.16 -33.21
N GLN A 440 -14.80 1.29 -33.42
CA GLN A 440 -14.49 2.21 -34.52
C GLN A 440 -13.11 2.87 -34.36
N ILE A 441 -12.72 3.27 -33.14
CA ILE A 441 -11.38 3.81 -32.85
C ILE A 441 -10.28 2.77 -33.14
N CYS A 442 -10.57 1.49 -32.91
CA CYS A 442 -9.67 0.37 -33.20
C CYS A 442 -9.82 -0.21 -34.63
N SER A 443 -10.59 0.44 -35.50
CA SER A 443 -10.81 0.00 -36.88
C SER A 443 -10.12 0.89 -37.92
N VAL A 444 -9.63 0.27 -38.99
CA VAL A 444 -8.98 0.93 -40.12
C VAL A 444 -10.00 1.30 -41.20
N SER A 445 -9.89 2.52 -41.73
CA SER A 445 -10.66 2.98 -42.88
C SER A 445 -10.20 2.30 -44.17
N ASN A 446 -11.13 1.68 -44.89
CA ASN A 446 -10.87 1.02 -46.17
C ASN A 446 -10.49 1.99 -47.31
N GLN A 447 -10.66 3.31 -47.14
CA GLN A 447 -10.34 4.30 -48.17
C GLN A 447 -8.83 4.46 -48.43
N HIS A 448 -7.97 4.07 -47.48
CA HIS A 448 -6.51 4.24 -47.56
C HIS A 448 -5.75 3.01 -48.11
N LYS A 449 -6.44 1.96 -48.56
CA LYS A 449 -5.79 0.79 -49.21
C LYS A 449 -5.19 1.07 -50.60
N ARG A 450 -5.40 2.26 -51.16
CA ARG A 450 -4.87 2.64 -52.49
C ARG A 450 -3.40 3.07 -52.39
N GLY A 451 -2.47 2.14 -52.19
CA GLY A 451 -1.05 2.44 -52.42
C GLY A 451 0.01 1.56 -51.74
N ASN A 452 -0.34 0.70 -50.78
CA ASN A 452 0.65 -0.15 -50.09
C ASN A 452 0.17 -1.60 -50.04
N ASP A 453 1.02 -2.53 -50.52
CA ASP A 453 0.76 -3.97 -50.62
C ASP A 453 0.86 -4.71 -49.25
N GLY A 454 0.94 -3.96 -48.15
CA GLY A 454 0.98 -4.47 -46.78
C GLY A 454 -0.33 -4.22 -46.03
N ARG A 455 -0.61 -5.03 -45.00
CA ARG A 455 -1.70 -4.73 -44.05
C ARG A 455 -1.46 -3.36 -43.41
N VAL A 456 -2.35 -2.42 -43.66
CA VAL A 456 -2.37 -1.11 -42.98
C VAL A 456 -2.69 -1.36 -41.51
N SER A 457 -1.72 -1.10 -40.63
CA SER A 457 -1.89 -1.20 -39.18
C SER A 457 -1.99 0.18 -38.54
N LEU A 458 -2.89 0.32 -37.56
CA LEU A 458 -3.03 1.51 -36.72
C LEU A 458 -1.77 1.80 -35.89
N ILE A 459 -0.85 0.84 -35.78
CA ILE A 459 0.43 1.01 -35.09
C ILE A 459 1.37 1.92 -35.89
N LYS A 460 1.39 1.79 -37.22
CA LYS A 460 2.28 2.55 -38.12
C LYS A 460 1.59 3.73 -38.81
N HIS A 461 0.33 3.55 -39.22
CA HIS A 461 -0.45 4.57 -39.94
C HIS A 461 -1.57 5.12 -39.06
N ARG A 462 -1.22 6.13 -38.25
CA ARG A 462 -2.10 6.70 -37.20
C ARG A 462 -3.36 7.38 -37.75
N GLU A 463 -3.32 7.89 -38.99
CA GLU A 463 -4.37 8.72 -39.58
C GLU A 463 -5.56 7.92 -40.15
N SER A 464 -5.47 6.59 -40.23
CA SER A 464 -6.48 5.75 -40.88
C SER A 464 -7.62 5.29 -39.95
N THR A 465 -7.82 5.91 -38.78
CA THR A 465 -8.91 5.55 -37.84
C THR A 465 -10.29 5.94 -38.37
N LEU A 466 -11.32 5.15 -38.03
CA LEU A 466 -12.74 5.45 -38.30
C LEU A 466 -13.48 6.09 -37.12
N GLY A 467 -12.80 6.23 -35.97
CA GLY A 467 -13.40 6.68 -34.71
C GLY A 467 -13.36 8.19 -34.48
N ILE A 468 -13.96 8.62 -33.37
CA ILE A 468 -14.03 10.03 -32.94
C ILE A 468 -12.68 10.63 -32.50
N MET A 469 -11.67 9.79 -32.26
CA MET A 469 -10.33 10.16 -31.81
C MET A 469 -9.30 9.10 -32.22
N TYR A 470 -8.01 9.42 -32.09
CA TYR A 470 -6.93 8.46 -32.37
C TYR A 470 -6.71 7.50 -31.19
N ARG A 471 -6.23 6.28 -31.48
CA ARG A 471 -5.86 5.27 -30.47
C ARG A 471 -4.88 5.82 -29.41
N SER A 472 -3.90 6.62 -29.83
CA SER A 472 -2.91 7.22 -28.91
C SER A 472 -3.53 8.28 -27.99
N GLU A 473 -4.54 9.02 -28.47
CA GLU A 473 -5.25 10.01 -27.67
C GLU A 473 -6.13 9.32 -26.63
N LEU A 474 -6.83 8.24 -27.03
CA LEU A 474 -7.58 7.39 -26.10
C LEU A 474 -6.67 6.84 -25.00
N LEU A 475 -5.50 6.31 -25.35
CA LEU A 475 -4.52 5.82 -24.38
C LEU A 475 -4.01 6.93 -23.45
N SER A 476 -3.71 8.12 -23.99
CA SER A 476 -3.29 9.29 -23.20
C SER A 476 -4.39 9.74 -22.24
N PHE A 477 -5.65 9.68 -22.65
CA PHE A 477 -6.81 10.00 -21.81
C PHE A 477 -6.98 8.97 -20.69
N ILE A 478 -6.94 7.66 -21.00
CA ILE A 478 -7.07 6.60 -19.99
C ILE A 478 -5.94 6.68 -18.96
N LYS A 479 -4.72 7.07 -19.36
CA LYS A 479 -3.58 7.27 -18.45
C LYS A 479 -3.75 8.44 -17.45
N LYS A 480 -4.84 9.21 -17.55
CA LYS A 480 -5.25 10.23 -16.57
C LYS A 480 -6.33 9.72 -15.60
N LEU A 481 -6.92 8.56 -15.87
CA LEU A 481 -8.00 7.98 -15.07
C LEU A 481 -7.44 7.11 -13.95
N ARG A 482 -7.93 7.30 -12.73
CA ARG A 482 -7.49 6.57 -11.53
C ARG A 482 -8.62 5.78 -10.87
N GLU A 483 -9.87 6.07 -11.21
CA GLU A 483 -11.03 5.44 -10.58
C GLU A 483 -11.13 3.94 -10.92
N PRO A 484 -11.11 3.03 -9.92
CA PRO A 484 -11.05 1.59 -10.16
C PRO A 484 -12.19 1.03 -11.00
N LEU A 485 -13.42 1.50 -10.79
CA LEU A 485 -14.58 1.03 -11.54
C LEU A 485 -14.47 1.39 -13.02
N VAL A 486 -14.04 2.63 -13.34
CA VAL A 486 -13.86 3.10 -14.71
C VAL A 486 -12.77 2.31 -15.41
N LEU A 487 -11.61 2.14 -14.76
CA LEU A 487 -10.50 1.36 -15.30
C LEU A 487 -10.89 -0.12 -15.53
N THR A 488 -11.61 -0.73 -14.59
CA THR A 488 -12.08 -2.12 -14.73
C THR A 488 -13.10 -2.27 -15.86
N THR A 489 -13.97 -1.27 -16.06
CA THR A 489 -14.92 -1.25 -17.18
C THR A 489 -14.21 -1.14 -18.52
N ILE A 490 -13.19 -0.28 -18.62
CA ILE A 490 -12.39 -0.12 -19.83
C ILE A 490 -11.58 -1.40 -20.11
N LEU A 491 -10.96 -1.99 -19.08
CA LEU A 491 -10.23 -3.25 -19.22
C LEU A 491 -11.15 -4.37 -19.70
N SER A 492 -12.35 -4.52 -19.13
CA SER A 492 -13.28 -5.56 -19.57
C SER A 492 -13.73 -5.37 -21.02
N LEU A 493 -13.94 -4.12 -21.46
CA LEU A 493 -14.26 -3.81 -22.85
C LEU A 493 -13.14 -4.26 -23.79
N PHE A 494 -11.89 -3.87 -23.51
CA PHE A 494 -10.75 -4.20 -24.35
C PHE A 494 -10.41 -5.70 -24.32
N VAL A 495 -10.55 -6.35 -23.16
CA VAL A 495 -10.41 -7.81 -23.03
C VAL A 495 -11.49 -8.52 -23.86
N LYS A 496 -12.75 -8.10 -23.79
CA LYS A 496 -13.80 -8.67 -24.62
C LYS A 496 -13.47 -8.51 -26.10
N LEU A 497 -13.02 -7.32 -26.53
CA LEU A 497 -12.65 -7.04 -27.92
C LEU A 497 -11.48 -7.93 -28.39
N HIS A 498 -10.50 -8.17 -27.52
CA HIS A 498 -9.40 -9.08 -27.77
C HIS A 498 -9.88 -10.53 -27.97
N ASN A 499 -10.76 -11.02 -27.09
CA ASN A 499 -11.24 -12.41 -27.12
C ASN A 499 -12.19 -12.72 -28.30
N VAL A 500 -12.68 -11.74 -29.08
CA VAL A 500 -13.60 -12.02 -30.21
C VAL A 500 -12.93 -12.84 -31.32
N ARG A 501 -11.60 -12.81 -31.42
CA ARG A 501 -10.85 -13.50 -32.48
C ARG A 501 -10.09 -14.75 -32.03
N GLU A 502 -9.71 -14.81 -30.75
CA GLU A 502 -8.84 -15.87 -30.21
C GLU A 502 -9.60 -17.17 -29.98
N ASP A 503 -8.89 -18.30 -30.02
CA ASP A 503 -9.45 -19.59 -29.64
C ASP A 503 -9.88 -19.56 -28.16
N ILE A 504 -11.00 -20.23 -27.82
CA ILE A 504 -11.58 -20.31 -26.46
C ILE A 504 -10.52 -20.65 -25.37
N VAL A 505 -9.46 -21.37 -25.76
CA VAL A 505 -8.37 -21.78 -24.86
C VAL A 505 -7.57 -20.57 -24.32
N ASN A 506 -7.43 -19.50 -25.11
CA ASN A 506 -6.65 -18.31 -24.79
C ASN A 506 -7.49 -17.12 -24.29
N ASP A 507 -8.79 -17.34 -24.02
CA ASP A 507 -9.69 -16.28 -23.56
C ASP A 507 -9.22 -15.64 -22.25
N ILE A 508 -8.95 -14.34 -22.27
CA ILE A 508 -8.57 -13.60 -21.07
C ILE A 508 -9.82 -13.39 -20.19
N ALA A 509 -9.74 -13.72 -18.90
CA ALA A 509 -10.81 -13.49 -17.95
C ALA A 509 -10.81 -12.03 -17.48
N ALA A 510 -11.98 -11.43 -17.35
CA ALA A 510 -12.17 -10.10 -16.77
C ALA A 510 -13.57 -9.97 -16.15
N GLU A 511 -13.73 -9.04 -15.22
CA GLU A 511 -15.04 -8.71 -14.66
C GLU A 511 -15.95 -8.07 -15.71
N HIS A 512 -17.26 -8.14 -15.50
CA HIS A 512 -18.27 -7.47 -16.33
C HIS A 512 -18.24 -7.82 -17.83
N ILE A 513 -17.52 -8.86 -18.28
CA ILE A 513 -17.42 -9.26 -19.70
C ILE A 513 -18.80 -9.48 -20.35
N SER A 514 -19.78 -9.95 -19.58
CA SER A 514 -21.11 -10.34 -20.07
C SER A 514 -22.00 -9.18 -20.51
N ILE A 515 -21.65 -7.94 -20.22
CA ILE A 515 -22.43 -6.76 -20.63
C ILE A 515 -22.19 -6.38 -22.09
N TRP A 516 -21.04 -6.80 -22.65
CA TRP A 516 -20.58 -6.39 -23.96
C TRP A 516 -21.16 -7.27 -25.08
N PRO A 517 -21.49 -6.69 -26.26
CA PRO A 517 -21.92 -7.46 -27.42
C PRO A 517 -20.88 -8.52 -27.84
N SER A 518 -21.34 -9.65 -28.37
CA SER A 518 -20.46 -10.70 -28.91
C SER A 518 -20.30 -10.65 -30.44
N SER A 519 -21.18 -9.94 -31.15
CA SER A 519 -21.12 -9.79 -32.60
C SER A 519 -20.46 -8.48 -33.00
N ILE A 520 -19.44 -8.53 -33.86
CA ILE A 520 -18.81 -7.35 -34.47
C ILE A 520 -19.25 -7.27 -35.95
N PRO A 521 -19.89 -6.18 -36.40
CA PRO A 521 -20.41 -6.08 -37.78
C PRO A 521 -19.34 -6.17 -38.87
N ASN A 522 -18.13 -5.66 -38.63
CA ASN A 522 -17.03 -5.68 -39.59
C ASN A 522 -15.72 -6.14 -38.93
N LEU A 523 -15.59 -7.46 -38.73
CA LEU A 523 -14.42 -8.04 -38.07
C LEU A 523 -13.10 -7.77 -38.82
N GLN A 524 -13.14 -7.63 -40.14
CA GLN A 524 -11.95 -7.46 -40.97
C GLN A 524 -11.33 -6.07 -40.89
N SER A 525 -12.09 -5.05 -40.47
CA SER A 525 -11.55 -3.69 -40.30
C SER A 525 -10.83 -3.48 -38.98
N VAL A 526 -11.06 -4.35 -37.98
CA VAL A 526 -10.47 -4.21 -36.64
C VAL A 526 -9.00 -4.62 -36.66
N ASP A 527 -8.12 -3.76 -36.14
CA ASP A 527 -6.71 -4.08 -35.95
C ASP A 527 -6.50 -4.79 -34.60
N PHE A 528 -6.59 -6.12 -34.60
CA PHE A 528 -6.43 -6.95 -33.40
C PHE A 528 -5.04 -6.87 -32.77
N GLU A 529 -3.99 -6.61 -33.55
CA GLU A 529 -2.64 -6.45 -33.01
C GLU A 529 -2.57 -5.15 -32.20
N ALA A 530 -3.14 -4.07 -32.71
CA ALA A 530 -3.26 -2.81 -31.97
C ALA A 530 -4.10 -2.96 -30.69
N VAL A 531 -5.18 -3.77 -30.72
CA VAL A 531 -5.99 -4.10 -29.54
C VAL A 531 -5.17 -4.85 -28.49
N ALA A 532 -4.42 -5.90 -28.88
CA ALA A 532 -3.59 -6.67 -27.96
C ALA A 532 -2.51 -5.80 -27.28
N VAL A 533 -1.86 -4.91 -28.03
CA VAL A 533 -0.90 -3.96 -27.48
C VAL A 533 -1.58 -2.98 -26.52
N THR A 534 -2.77 -2.47 -26.87
CA THR A 534 -3.56 -1.59 -25.99
C THR A 534 -3.94 -2.29 -24.69
N VAL A 535 -4.46 -3.52 -24.73
CA VAL A 535 -4.81 -4.29 -23.53
C VAL A 535 -3.59 -4.38 -22.60
N LYS A 536 -2.43 -4.77 -23.14
CA LYS A 536 -1.20 -4.89 -22.35
C LYS A 536 -0.76 -3.57 -21.72
N GLU A 537 -0.80 -2.46 -22.47
CA GLU A 537 -0.49 -1.13 -21.93
C GLU A 537 -1.48 -0.70 -20.83
N LEU A 538 -2.76 -0.99 -21.00
CA LEU A 538 -3.81 -0.62 -20.05
C LEU A 538 -3.72 -1.41 -18.75
N VAL A 539 -3.46 -2.72 -18.82
CA VAL A 539 -3.29 -3.55 -17.62
C VAL A 539 -2.03 -3.15 -16.87
N SER A 540 -0.93 -2.91 -17.60
CA SER A 540 0.30 -2.39 -16.99
C SER A 540 0.05 -1.05 -16.30
N TYR A 541 -0.72 -0.14 -16.92
CA TYR A 541 -1.09 1.13 -16.30
C TYR A 541 -1.96 0.93 -15.06
N ALA A 542 -3.03 0.13 -15.14
CA ALA A 542 -3.92 -0.14 -14.02
C ALA A 542 -3.17 -0.70 -12.80
N LEU A 543 -2.22 -1.63 -13.03
CA LEU A 543 -1.38 -2.17 -11.96
C LEU A 543 -0.42 -1.15 -11.35
N THR A 544 -0.02 -0.08 -12.07
CA THR A 544 0.73 1.04 -11.45
C THR A 544 -0.14 1.91 -10.53
N ILE A 545 -1.46 1.91 -10.75
CA ILE A 545 -2.42 2.64 -9.90
C ILE A 545 -2.76 1.82 -8.65
N ASN A 546 -3.10 0.53 -8.83
CA ASN A 546 -3.35 -0.39 -7.71
C ASN A 546 -2.81 -1.79 -8.03
N ALA A 547 -1.61 -2.07 -7.52
CA ALA A 547 -0.96 -3.37 -7.66
C ALA A 547 -1.66 -4.50 -6.86
N ASN A 548 -2.57 -4.15 -5.94
CA ASN A 548 -3.28 -5.09 -5.07
C ASN A 548 -4.68 -5.43 -5.61
N ASN A 549 -4.98 -5.15 -6.87
CA ASN A 549 -6.24 -5.60 -7.48
C ASN A 549 -6.06 -7.00 -8.09
N HIS A 550 -6.64 -8.02 -7.45
CA HIS A 550 -6.50 -9.41 -7.89
C HIS A 550 -7.11 -9.69 -9.28
N PHE A 551 -8.18 -8.98 -9.69
CA PHE A 551 -8.74 -9.14 -11.03
C PHE A 551 -7.79 -8.64 -12.11
N TRP A 552 -7.12 -7.50 -11.88
CA TRP A 552 -6.13 -6.96 -12.83
C TRP A 552 -4.88 -7.84 -12.92
N LEU A 553 -4.48 -8.44 -11.81
CA LEU A 553 -3.39 -9.42 -11.78
C LEU A 553 -3.74 -10.70 -12.57
N ILE A 554 -4.98 -11.18 -12.47
CA ILE A 554 -5.46 -12.33 -13.27
C ILE A 554 -5.47 -11.99 -14.76
N ILE A 555 -5.97 -10.81 -15.15
CA ILE A 555 -5.91 -10.35 -16.55
C ILE A 555 -4.45 -10.36 -17.05
N GLN A 556 -3.52 -9.84 -16.24
CA GLN A 556 -2.10 -9.83 -16.58
C GLN A 556 -1.52 -11.26 -16.71
N ALA A 557 -1.89 -12.16 -15.81
CA ALA A 557 -1.48 -13.57 -15.85
C ALA A 557 -1.99 -14.26 -17.12
N ASP A 558 -3.25 -14.03 -17.48
CA ASP A 558 -3.88 -14.59 -18.68
C ASP A 558 -3.24 -14.06 -19.98
N ILE A 559 -2.85 -12.78 -20.03
CA ILE A 559 -2.09 -12.22 -21.15
C ILE A 559 -0.72 -12.92 -21.28
N TYR A 560 -0.02 -13.11 -20.15
CA TYR A 560 1.25 -13.84 -20.16
C TYR A 560 1.08 -15.31 -20.56
N PHE A 561 0.00 -15.94 -20.12
CA PHE A 561 -0.35 -17.30 -20.52
C PHE A 561 -0.61 -17.41 -22.02
N ALA A 562 -1.42 -16.51 -22.59
CA ALA A 562 -1.73 -16.46 -24.02
C ALA A 562 -0.48 -16.18 -24.89
N THR A 563 0.50 -15.44 -24.36
CA THR A 563 1.79 -15.16 -25.01
C THR A 563 2.88 -16.20 -24.70
N ASN A 564 2.51 -17.35 -24.13
CA ASN A 564 3.39 -18.47 -23.77
C ASN A 564 4.49 -18.14 -22.74
N GLN A 565 4.29 -17.11 -21.92
CA GLN A 565 5.18 -16.73 -20.82
C GLN A 565 4.72 -17.38 -19.50
N TYR A 566 4.87 -18.70 -19.39
CA TYR A 566 4.28 -19.48 -18.30
C TYR A 566 4.80 -19.13 -16.89
N SER A 567 6.09 -18.80 -16.75
CA SER A 567 6.67 -18.41 -15.46
C SER A 567 6.10 -17.09 -14.96
N ALA A 568 5.94 -16.10 -15.86
CA ALA A 568 5.33 -14.83 -15.51
C ALA A 568 3.83 -15.00 -15.21
N ALA A 569 3.13 -15.85 -15.96
CA ALA A 569 1.73 -16.16 -15.66
C ALA A 569 1.57 -16.74 -14.25
N LEU A 570 2.40 -17.72 -13.85
CA LEU A 570 2.37 -18.29 -12.49
C LEU A 570 2.66 -17.24 -11.41
N HIS A 571 3.64 -16.36 -11.64
CA HIS A 571 3.93 -15.25 -10.72
C HIS A 571 2.67 -14.40 -10.46
N TYR A 572 1.99 -13.95 -11.52
CA TYR A 572 0.81 -13.10 -11.38
C TYR A 572 -0.41 -13.83 -10.82
N TYR A 573 -0.61 -15.12 -11.13
CA TYR A 573 -1.66 -15.92 -10.49
C TYR A 573 -1.42 -16.05 -8.98
N LEU A 574 -0.19 -16.37 -8.57
CA LEU A 574 0.18 -16.46 -7.16
C LEU A 574 0.07 -15.10 -6.45
N GLN A 575 0.45 -14.01 -7.11
CA GLN A 575 0.28 -12.67 -6.55
C GLN A 575 -1.20 -12.34 -6.34
N ALA A 576 -2.07 -12.66 -7.30
CA ALA A 576 -3.52 -12.48 -7.16
C ALA A 576 -4.08 -13.28 -5.97
N GLY A 577 -3.66 -14.55 -5.85
CA GLY A 577 -4.01 -15.42 -4.73
C GLY A 577 -3.50 -14.88 -3.38
N ALA A 578 -2.28 -14.38 -3.32
CA ALA A 578 -1.68 -13.82 -2.11
C ALA A 578 -2.42 -12.57 -1.62
N VAL A 579 -2.79 -11.68 -2.56
CA VAL A 579 -3.52 -10.43 -2.28
C VAL A 579 -4.90 -10.68 -1.71
N CYS A 580 -5.66 -11.64 -2.26
CA CYS A 580 -7.04 -11.89 -1.81
C CYS A 580 -7.14 -12.75 -0.53
N SER A 581 -6.04 -13.35 -0.05
CA SER A 581 -6.06 -14.34 1.03
C SER A 581 -5.05 -14.08 2.17
N ASP A 582 -4.47 -12.89 2.24
CA ASP A 582 -3.44 -12.50 3.20
C ASP A 582 -2.25 -13.48 3.17
N PHE A 583 -1.61 -13.59 2.01
CA PHE A 583 -0.49 -14.49 1.77
C PHE A 583 -0.83 -15.97 2.01
N PHE A 584 -2.01 -16.39 1.52
CA PHE A 584 -2.56 -17.75 1.66
C PHE A 584 -2.78 -18.18 3.10
N THR A 585 -2.86 -17.21 4.02
CA THR A 585 -3.20 -17.49 5.42
C THR A 585 -4.66 -17.94 5.54
N LYS A 586 -5.52 -17.37 4.69
CA LYS A 586 -6.94 -17.74 4.52
C LYS A 586 -7.13 -18.54 3.22
N MET A 587 -8.31 -19.15 3.07
CA MET A 587 -8.66 -19.79 1.80
C MET A 587 -8.81 -18.75 0.70
N VAL A 588 -8.32 -19.07 -0.50
CA VAL A 588 -8.53 -18.23 -1.68
C VAL A 588 -10.01 -18.29 -2.08
N PRO A 589 -10.66 -17.14 -2.34
CA PRO A 589 -12.05 -17.12 -2.77
C PRO A 589 -12.25 -17.92 -4.08
N PRO A 590 -13.36 -18.68 -4.20
CA PRO A 590 -13.60 -19.57 -5.34
C PRO A 590 -13.90 -18.83 -6.66
N ASP A 591 -14.28 -17.56 -6.57
CA ASP A 591 -14.46 -16.63 -7.70
C ASP A 591 -13.12 -16.10 -8.24
N VAL A 592 -12.08 -16.08 -7.41
CA VAL A 592 -10.72 -15.70 -7.81
C VAL A 592 -9.98 -16.90 -8.39
N TYR A 593 -9.87 -18.00 -7.63
CA TYR A 593 -9.29 -19.27 -8.10
C TYR A 593 -10.40 -20.19 -8.61
N THR A 594 -10.87 -19.88 -9.81
CA THR A 594 -11.78 -20.77 -10.53
C THR A 594 -11.05 -22.01 -11.08
N ASP A 595 -11.80 -23.05 -11.44
CA ASP A 595 -11.24 -24.23 -12.11
C ASP A 595 -10.47 -23.86 -13.39
N GLN A 596 -10.85 -22.77 -14.08
CA GLN A 596 -10.14 -22.29 -15.26
C GLN A 596 -8.74 -21.76 -14.91
N VAL A 597 -8.64 -20.95 -13.85
CA VAL A 597 -7.35 -20.41 -13.37
C VAL A 597 -6.44 -21.56 -12.93
N ILE A 598 -6.97 -22.52 -12.17
CA ILE A 598 -6.20 -23.69 -11.71
C ILE A 598 -5.74 -24.54 -12.91
N LYS A 599 -6.59 -24.77 -13.90
CA LYS A 599 -6.21 -25.47 -15.15
C LYS A 599 -5.11 -24.74 -15.91
N ARG A 600 -5.10 -23.41 -15.92
CA ARG A 600 -4.01 -22.61 -16.51
C ARG A 600 -2.71 -22.74 -15.72
N MET A 601 -2.77 -22.69 -14.38
CA MET A 601 -1.61 -22.94 -13.51
C MET A 601 -1.04 -24.35 -13.75
N ILE A 602 -1.89 -25.38 -13.85
CA ILE A 602 -1.50 -26.75 -14.20
C ILE A 602 -0.76 -26.78 -15.55
N LYS A 603 -1.31 -26.14 -16.59
CA LYS A 603 -0.67 -26.09 -17.90
C LYS A 603 0.65 -25.32 -17.87
N CYS A 604 0.75 -24.23 -17.11
CA CYS A 604 2.02 -23.52 -16.90
C CYS A 604 3.08 -24.41 -16.27
N CYS A 605 2.76 -25.07 -15.15
CA CYS A 605 3.69 -25.96 -14.46
C CYS A 605 4.12 -27.14 -15.35
N SER A 606 3.20 -27.71 -16.13
CA SER A 606 3.51 -28.80 -17.07
C SER A 606 4.52 -28.37 -18.14
N LEU A 607 4.36 -27.17 -18.71
CA LEU A 607 5.26 -26.64 -19.74
C LEU A 607 6.59 -26.11 -19.18
N LEU A 608 6.68 -25.89 -17.87
CA LEU A 608 7.91 -25.59 -17.14
C LEU A 608 8.62 -26.86 -16.62
N ASN A 609 8.12 -28.05 -16.96
CA ASN A 609 8.61 -29.35 -16.47
C ASN A 609 8.52 -29.49 -14.93
N CYS A 610 7.54 -28.88 -14.29
CA CYS A 610 7.26 -28.98 -12.85
C CYS A 610 6.11 -29.98 -12.61
N HIS A 611 6.36 -31.27 -12.85
CA HIS A 611 5.33 -32.31 -12.91
C HIS A 611 4.72 -32.69 -11.55
N THR A 612 5.47 -32.55 -10.46
CA THR A 612 4.99 -32.79 -9.10
C THR A 612 4.07 -31.66 -8.65
N GLN A 613 4.41 -30.41 -8.99
CA GLN A 613 3.53 -29.26 -8.79
C GLN A 613 2.21 -29.41 -9.57
N VAL A 614 2.25 -29.95 -10.80
CA VAL A 614 1.05 -30.29 -11.57
C VAL A 614 0.16 -31.26 -10.80
N ALA A 615 0.70 -32.38 -10.31
CA ALA A 615 -0.06 -33.37 -9.56
C ALA A 615 -0.69 -32.76 -8.29
N ILE A 616 0.03 -31.87 -7.61
CA ILE A 616 -0.49 -31.18 -6.44
C ILE A 616 -1.64 -30.24 -6.81
N LEU A 617 -1.48 -29.41 -7.86
CA LEU A 617 -2.49 -28.49 -8.34
C LEU A 617 -3.76 -29.20 -8.85
N CYS A 618 -3.66 -30.43 -9.36
CA CYS A 618 -4.83 -31.22 -9.75
C CYS A 618 -5.80 -31.49 -8.58
N GLN A 619 -5.30 -31.51 -7.33
CA GLN A 619 -6.15 -31.64 -6.14
C GLN A 619 -6.88 -30.34 -5.76
N PHE A 620 -6.53 -29.19 -6.35
CA PHE A 620 -7.16 -27.90 -6.04
C PHE A 620 -8.49 -27.71 -6.79
N LEU A 621 -8.71 -28.47 -7.85
CA LEU A 621 -9.96 -28.50 -8.61
C LEU A 621 -11.11 -29.06 -7.74
N ARG A 622 -12.35 -28.72 -8.09
CA ARG A 622 -13.54 -29.29 -7.42
C ARG A 622 -13.58 -30.81 -7.53
N GLU A 623 -13.24 -31.32 -8.71
CA GLU A 623 -13.03 -32.74 -8.98
C GLU A 623 -11.56 -32.95 -9.35
N VAL A 624 -10.90 -33.88 -8.67
CA VAL A 624 -9.47 -34.14 -8.89
C VAL A 624 -9.25 -34.72 -10.29
N ASP A 625 -8.42 -34.06 -11.09
CA ASP A 625 -8.06 -34.56 -12.44
C ASP A 625 -6.91 -35.57 -12.37
N TYR A 626 -7.25 -36.82 -12.02
CA TYR A 626 -6.30 -37.92 -11.94
C TYR A 626 -5.59 -38.22 -13.27
N LYS A 627 -6.25 -38.00 -14.42
CA LYS A 627 -5.66 -38.30 -15.73
C LYS A 627 -4.45 -37.41 -16.00
N THR A 628 -4.61 -36.12 -15.75
CA THR A 628 -3.51 -35.15 -15.91
C THR A 628 -2.42 -35.37 -14.87
N ALA A 629 -2.80 -35.62 -13.61
CA ALA A 629 -1.84 -35.89 -12.53
C ALA A 629 -0.96 -37.12 -12.83
N PHE A 630 -1.56 -38.26 -13.19
CA PHE A 630 -0.81 -39.49 -13.47
C PHE A 630 0.08 -39.35 -14.70
N LYS A 631 -0.40 -38.67 -15.75
CA LYS A 631 0.39 -38.39 -16.95
C LYS A 631 1.63 -37.55 -16.61
N ALA A 632 1.48 -36.49 -15.81
CA ALA A 632 2.60 -35.64 -15.41
C ALA A 632 3.62 -36.42 -14.56
N LEU A 633 3.15 -37.18 -13.56
CA LEU A 633 4.04 -37.97 -12.69
C LEU A 633 4.81 -39.07 -13.44
N GLN A 634 4.27 -39.57 -14.56
CA GLN A 634 4.95 -40.54 -15.41
C GLN A 634 6.18 -39.97 -16.14
N GLU A 635 6.30 -38.65 -16.26
CA GLU A 635 7.50 -38.02 -16.82
C GLU A 635 8.71 -38.21 -15.89
N GLN A 636 9.92 -38.20 -16.47
CA GLN A 636 11.19 -38.37 -15.74
C GLN A 636 12.04 -37.10 -15.69
N ASN A 637 11.68 -36.07 -16.47
CA ASN A 637 12.42 -34.83 -16.62
C ASN A 637 11.91 -33.71 -15.69
N SER A 638 11.47 -34.04 -14.47
CA SER A 638 10.93 -33.06 -13.52
C SER A 638 12.00 -32.12 -12.95
N HIS A 639 11.69 -30.82 -12.86
CA HIS A 639 12.57 -29.77 -12.32
C HIS A 639 12.02 -29.12 -11.04
N ASP A 640 11.27 -29.87 -10.22
CA ASP A 640 10.57 -29.32 -9.04
C ASP A 640 10.82 -30.09 -7.74
N ALA A 641 11.97 -30.76 -7.62
CA ALA A 641 12.38 -31.45 -6.39
C ALA A 641 11.36 -32.50 -5.86
N MET A 642 10.67 -33.19 -6.78
CA MET A 642 9.78 -34.35 -6.59
C MET A 642 9.47 -34.77 -5.14
N ASP A 643 10.35 -35.55 -4.51
CA ASP A 643 10.17 -36.17 -3.21
C ASP A 643 10.03 -35.18 -2.05
N SER A 644 10.52 -33.95 -2.21
CA SER A 644 10.31 -32.85 -1.25
C SER A 644 8.89 -32.33 -1.22
N TYR A 645 8.09 -32.59 -2.27
CA TYR A 645 6.72 -32.08 -2.41
C TYR A 645 5.64 -33.08 -1.98
N TYR A 646 6.00 -34.33 -1.63
CA TYR A 646 5.02 -35.35 -1.24
C TYR A 646 4.27 -35.02 0.05
N GLU A 647 4.82 -34.16 0.91
CA GLU A 647 4.12 -33.68 2.12
C GLU A 647 2.89 -32.81 1.80
N TYR A 648 2.80 -32.26 0.58
CA TYR A 648 1.71 -31.41 0.12
C TYR A 648 0.57 -32.19 -0.55
N ILE A 649 0.72 -33.49 -0.76
CA ILE A 649 -0.31 -34.35 -1.34
C ILE A 649 -1.19 -34.88 -0.20
N TRP A 650 -2.51 -34.70 -0.31
CA TRP A 650 -3.49 -35.23 0.64
C TRP A 650 -4.40 -36.28 0.02
N ASP A 651 -4.44 -36.37 -1.30
CA ASP A 651 -5.16 -37.42 -2.02
C ASP A 651 -4.38 -38.74 -1.99
N VAL A 652 -4.99 -39.77 -1.39
CA VAL A 652 -4.39 -41.08 -1.19
C VAL A 652 -4.15 -41.78 -2.53
N THR A 653 -5.03 -41.61 -3.51
CA THR A 653 -4.92 -42.25 -4.83
C THR A 653 -3.69 -41.73 -5.58
N ILE A 654 -3.36 -40.45 -5.49
CA ILE A 654 -2.12 -39.89 -6.06
C ILE A 654 -0.89 -40.49 -5.38
N LEU A 655 -0.90 -40.63 -4.05
CA LEU A 655 0.22 -41.22 -3.30
C LEU A 655 0.40 -42.72 -3.59
N GLU A 656 -0.70 -43.48 -3.75
CA GLU A 656 -0.67 -44.88 -4.17
C GLU A 656 -0.06 -45.02 -5.56
N TYR A 657 -0.45 -44.17 -6.50
CA TYR A 657 0.11 -44.14 -7.84
C TYR A 657 1.62 -43.83 -7.82
N LEU A 658 2.06 -42.85 -7.02
CA LEU A 658 3.49 -42.56 -6.82
C LEU A 658 4.25 -43.78 -6.27
N THR A 659 3.67 -44.47 -5.29
CA THR A 659 4.28 -45.68 -4.70
C THR A 659 4.44 -46.79 -5.74
N TYR A 660 3.40 -47.03 -6.55
CA TYR A 660 3.45 -47.96 -7.67
C TYR A 660 4.52 -47.58 -8.70
N LEU A 661 4.57 -46.30 -9.08
CA LEU A 661 5.50 -45.78 -10.07
C LEU A 661 6.96 -45.93 -9.63
N HIS A 662 7.27 -45.57 -8.38
CA HIS A 662 8.62 -45.74 -7.82
C HIS A 662 9.01 -47.20 -7.69
N HIS A 663 8.07 -48.08 -7.31
CA HIS A 663 8.32 -49.52 -7.30
C HIS A 663 8.68 -50.04 -8.70
N LYS A 664 7.91 -49.64 -9.72
CA LYS A 664 8.15 -50.03 -11.12
C LYS A 664 9.49 -49.52 -11.66
N ARG A 665 9.97 -48.37 -11.19
CA ARG A 665 11.25 -47.76 -11.60
C ARG A 665 12.45 -48.21 -10.76
N GLY A 666 12.25 -48.98 -9.69
CA GLY A 666 13.32 -49.39 -8.78
C GLY A 666 13.80 -48.28 -7.82
N GLU A 667 13.02 -47.21 -7.65
CA GLU A 667 13.35 -46.04 -6.81
C GLU A 667 12.93 -46.29 -5.35
N THR A 668 13.68 -47.12 -4.63
CA THR A 668 13.29 -47.59 -3.28
C THR A 668 13.18 -46.48 -2.24
N ASP A 669 14.04 -45.47 -2.31
CA ASP A 669 14.09 -44.38 -1.32
C ASP A 669 12.84 -43.51 -1.42
N LYS A 670 12.49 -43.08 -2.64
CA LYS A 670 11.28 -42.29 -2.92
C LYS A 670 10.00 -43.08 -2.64
N ARG A 671 10.00 -44.39 -2.93
CA ARG A 671 8.90 -45.29 -2.56
C ARG A 671 8.67 -45.27 -1.05
N GLN A 672 9.74 -45.34 -0.24
CA GLN A 672 9.62 -45.34 1.21
C GLN A 672 9.07 -44.00 1.74
N ILE A 673 9.45 -42.88 1.12
CA ILE A 673 8.89 -41.54 1.44
C ILE A 673 7.40 -41.49 1.11
N ALA A 674 6.97 -41.98 -0.06
CA ALA A 674 5.57 -42.02 -0.44
C ALA A 674 4.73 -42.90 0.52
N ILE A 675 5.23 -44.09 0.88
CA ILE A 675 4.57 -44.97 1.88
C ILE A 675 4.45 -44.26 3.23
N LYS A 676 5.49 -43.54 3.66
CA LYS A 676 5.46 -42.76 4.91
C LYS A 676 4.43 -41.63 4.85
N ALA A 677 4.24 -41.00 3.68
CA ALA A 677 3.20 -39.98 3.49
C ALA A 677 1.79 -40.57 3.59
N ILE A 678 1.54 -41.74 2.97
CA ILE A 678 0.27 -42.47 3.07
C ILE A 678 -0.03 -42.86 4.52
N GLY A 679 1.00 -43.29 5.27
CA GLY A 679 0.86 -43.71 6.66
C GLY A 679 0.59 -42.57 7.67
N GLN A 680 0.43 -41.33 7.23
CA GLN A 680 0.11 -40.20 8.12
C GLN A 680 -1.32 -40.31 8.63
N THR A 681 -1.50 -40.21 9.95
CA THR A 681 -2.81 -40.32 10.60
C THR A 681 -3.84 -39.31 10.10
N GLU A 682 -3.38 -38.13 9.68
CA GLU A 682 -4.22 -37.06 9.14
C GLU A 682 -4.90 -37.41 7.80
N LEU A 683 -4.30 -38.31 7.01
CA LEU A 683 -4.78 -38.69 5.67
C LEU A 683 -5.59 -39.99 5.67
N ASN A 684 -5.90 -40.53 6.85
CA ASN A 684 -6.72 -41.74 6.95
C ASN A 684 -8.13 -41.46 6.39
N ALA A 685 -8.51 -42.14 5.32
CA ALA A 685 -9.81 -42.01 4.67
C ALA A 685 -11.01 -42.31 5.59
N SER A 686 -10.77 -42.95 6.75
CA SER A 686 -11.79 -43.21 7.77
C SER A 686 -11.98 -42.04 8.75
N ASN A 687 -11.18 -40.98 8.65
CA ASN A 687 -11.34 -39.79 9.49
C ASN A 687 -12.65 -39.04 9.13
N PRO A 688 -13.23 -38.29 10.08
CA PRO A 688 -14.34 -37.40 9.77
C PRO A 688 -13.89 -36.30 8.79
N GLU A 689 -14.83 -35.87 7.94
CA GLU A 689 -14.58 -34.92 6.86
C GLU A 689 -13.90 -33.62 7.33
N GLU A 690 -14.24 -33.12 8.52
CA GLU A 690 -13.64 -31.92 9.11
C GLU A 690 -12.11 -32.04 9.27
N VAL A 691 -11.63 -33.21 9.68
CA VAL A 691 -10.19 -33.47 9.85
C VAL A 691 -9.49 -33.51 8.50
N LEU A 692 -10.11 -34.17 7.50
CA LEU A 692 -9.59 -34.25 6.14
C LEU A 692 -9.55 -32.86 5.47
N GLN A 693 -10.59 -32.05 5.63
CA GLN A 693 -10.65 -30.69 5.12
C GLN A 693 -9.60 -29.79 5.75
N LEU A 694 -9.40 -29.87 7.07
CA LEU A 694 -8.36 -29.10 7.76
C LEU A 694 -6.95 -29.53 7.31
N ALA A 695 -6.72 -30.83 7.18
CA ALA A 695 -5.46 -31.39 6.69
C ALA A 695 -5.16 -30.94 5.25
N ALA A 696 -6.17 -30.94 4.38
CA ALA A 696 -6.08 -30.45 3.00
C ALA A 696 -5.83 -28.94 2.96
N GLN A 697 -6.58 -28.13 3.72
CA GLN A 697 -6.41 -26.68 3.78
C GLN A 697 -5.01 -26.29 4.26
N ARG A 698 -4.48 -26.98 5.28
CA ARG A 698 -3.12 -26.75 5.78
C ARG A 698 -2.06 -27.06 4.71
N ARG A 699 -2.24 -28.15 3.95
CA ARG A 699 -1.34 -28.52 2.85
C ARG A 699 -1.45 -27.55 1.67
N LYS A 700 -2.67 -27.14 1.30
CA LYS A 700 -2.92 -26.08 0.29
C LYS A 700 -2.18 -24.79 0.65
N LYS A 701 -2.32 -24.32 1.89
CA LYS A 701 -1.62 -23.14 2.42
C LYS A 701 -0.10 -23.28 2.28
N LYS A 702 0.48 -24.36 2.81
CA LYS A 702 1.93 -24.57 2.77
C LYS A 702 2.46 -24.62 1.34
N PHE A 703 1.79 -25.36 0.46
CA PHE A 703 2.17 -25.48 -0.94
C PHE A 703 2.11 -24.14 -1.67
N LEU A 704 1.00 -23.40 -1.53
CA LEU A 704 0.87 -22.09 -2.15
C LEU A 704 1.92 -21.10 -1.63
N GLN A 705 2.23 -21.10 -0.33
CA GLN A 705 3.31 -20.28 0.22
C GLN A 705 4.70 -20.69 -0.28
N ALA A 706 4.95 -21.99 -0.47
CA ALA A 706 6.20 -22.49 -1.04
C ALA A 706 6.35 -22.11 -2.51
N MET A 707 5.30 -22.30 -3.32
CA MET A 707 5.26 -21.82 -4.71
C MET A 707 5.45 -20.31 -4.77
N ALA A 708 4.79 -19.57 -3.88
CA ALA A 708 4.91 -18.13 -3.85
C ALA A 708 6.39 -17.72 -3.63
N LYS A 709 7.06 -18.24 -2.59
CA LYS A 709 8.50 -18.00 -2.37
C LYS A 709 9.42 -18.44 -3.52
N LEU A 710 8.98 -19.36 -4.37
CA LEU A 710 9.74 -19.84 -5.51
C LEU A 710 9.65 -18.87 -6.71
N TYR A 711 8.49 -18.25 -6.92
CA TYR A 711 8.19 -17.46 -8.12
C TYR A 711 8.06 -15.95 -7.90
N PHE A 712 7.81 -15.48 -6.67
CA PHE A 712 7.60 -14.07 -6.33
C PHE A 712 8.45 -13.63 -5.13
#